data_AF-A0A8D8FGJ3-F1
#
_entry.id   AF-A0A8D8FGJ3-F1
#
_cell.length_a   1.000
_cell.length_b   1.000
_cell.length_c   1.000
_cell.angle_alpha   90.00
_cell.angle_beta   90.00
_cell.angle_gamma   90.00
#
_symmetry.space_group_name_H-M   'P 1'
#
loop_
_entity.id
_entity.type
_entity.pdbx_description
1 polymer ?
#
loop_
_entity_poly.entity_id
_entity_poly.type
_entity_poly.pdbx_seq_one_letter_code
_entity_poly.pdbx_strand_id
1 'polypeptide(L)'
;HVGGEVIAAATAASPVAEEDVVSDKNVATSCDQIVPPRCDTEVLFRSGVLNQLEAKRDELLSDRIIQLQSYCRGHLARKRLAQRRVQELAVKCIQRNVRAFMKVREWPWWRLLVRVTPLLNVHRTEEQLKIATTELQVLKSKLEKVEGERNSLKAENSKLESRLSEMTAEFAEEHSSSNLISERLEAETTERLRLEKEVKEHETKYRNLQESSEKLEMELLCAKSDLNGDLDDDLEGDEAGANAYRLKYERVARELEFTKKRLQTQHEHDLEQLIALKKQLEKKLADAYEEVEEQRQVVGQWKRKAQKMTNEMNDLRMLLEEQNSRNNLLEKRQRKFDSECQALQDSARQEKQAKERLTREKDVLIAEKFTIEQTLSDVRLELELKEEKYSALQRELEEMTFGGGTEEEIAQLKRQKMELDRRCKEQEEELDEMAGQIQLLEQAKLRLEMSLETMRKDARKEAQQRDDELEEVRGSSYKKIKSLECQLEQEHEERTLLLREKHDLERRLNNLEDQDRVERAAEEAASQKLKRDLRKYKALLRDAQSQLERAKSDSAGKALIRQLRNQLEDAESARSAAVKVRQVAESELQDVQLMLEEAQRARFDSEERATAAQRDRAELQAQIDENDEEMAELMKKYSATVKQLSSEQAMITDYELKISELESEKKSLKEQISDLTSRLESVENIGDSSTSIQFKRLELRTKELESRLEFEQATRARMEIQLNRHKDSLEKAQSEISQTRTKEMHAQEALKKAQKTIRELREELHLVANKEQESLTKRKDLEKRLECVEAEAASARADLRLALQRIADLQQAMEEGDSYHSDSENSDSSIDSVSEVNYHSPTKISSLRARSGETNGTGTNGSSTTLCIREEKENTPRITLTTSSSGSVTSSRSPTKERSESRASSRITNGDDSNGESSYA
;
A
#
# COMPACT_ATOMS: atom_id res chain seq x y z
N HIS A 1 34.96 -33.02 24.42
CA HIS A 1 36.42 -32.98 24.61
C HIS A 1 36.70 -32.61 26.06
N VAL A 2 37.27 -33.48 26.90
CA VAL A 2 37.80 -34.85 26.70
C VAL A 2 37.53 -35.68 27.98
N GLY A 3 37.40 -37.01 27.85
CA GLY A 3 37.36 -37.97 28.98
C GLY A 3 35.99 -38.13 29.67
N GLY A 4 35.57 -39.32 30.12
CA GLY A 4 36.09 -40.67 29.82
C GLY A 4 36.89 -41.37 30.93
N GLU A 5 36.19 -41.84 31.97
CA GLU A 5 36.50 -43.01 32.84
C GLU A 5 35.16 -43.41 33.53
N VAL A 6 34.68 -44.66 33.45
CA VAL A 6 34.97 -45.81 34.35
C VAL A 6 34.67 -45.44 35.82
N ILE A 7 33.69 -46.02 36.53
CA ILE A 7 33.46 -47.44 36.90
C ILE A 7 31.95 -47.78 36.74
N ALA A 8 31.45 -48.90 36.19
CA ALA A 8 31.93 -50.27 35.95
C ALA A 8 31.81 -51.27 37.14
N ALA A 9 30.59 -51.55 37.65
CA ALA A 9 30.38 -52.56 38.69
C ALA A 9 28.97 -53.22 38.71
N ALA A 10 28.49 -53.78 37.59
CA ALA A 10 27.25 -54.59 37.57
C ALA A 10 27.12 -55.51 36.32
N THR A 11 28.02 -56.48 36.15
CA THR A 11 27.89 -57.47 35.05
C THR A 11 28.49 -58.82 35.43
N ALA A 12 27.69 -59.67 36.09
CA ALA A 12 28.06 -61.04 36.45
C ALA A 12 26.81 -61.92 36.69
N ALA A 13 25.97 -62.03 35.66
CA ALA A 13 24.96 -63.09 35.57
C ALA A 13 25.29 -63.93 34.34
N SER A 14 25.91 -65.09 34.56
CA SER A 14 26.20 -66.10 33.54
C SER A 14 25.74 -67.46 34.06
N PRO A 15 25.28 -68.38 33.21
CA PRO A 15 24.41 -69.47 33.63
C PRO A 15 25.17 -70.66 34.24
N VAL A 16 24.70 -71.09 35.42
CA VAL A 16 25.03 -72.37 36.07
C VAL A 16 23.81 -72.76 36.91
N ALA A 17 23.23 -73.96 36.83
CA ALA A 17 23.22 -74.97 35.77
C ALA A 17 21.93 -75.81 35.94
N GLU A 18 21.49 -76.53 34.91
CA GLU A 18 20.59 -77.67 35.11
C GLU A 18 21.43 -78.89 35.51
N GLU A 19 21.43 -79.26 36.79
CA GLU A 19 21.82 -80.61 37.21
C GLU A 19 21.20 -80.99 38.57
N ASP A 20 20.82 -82.26 38.67
CA ASP A 20 20.39 -83.06 39.82
C ASP A 20 19.38 -82.53 40.85
N VAL A 21 18.16 -83.05 40.69
CA VAL A 21 17.16 -83.25 41.75
C VAL A 21 17.72 -84.14 42.87
N VAL A 22 18.09 -83.56 44.01
CA VAL A 22 18.09 -84.32 45.28
C VAL A 22 16.68 -84.31 45.84
N SER A 23 16.01 -85.47 45.77
CA SER A 23 14.59 -85.59 46.09
C SER A 23 14.31 -85.54 47.61
N ASP A 24 14.03 -84.35 48.15
CA ASP A 24 13.45 -84.24 49.49
C ASP A 24 11.93 -84.52 49.44
N LYS A 25 11.58 -85.79 49.64
CA LYS A 25 10.22 -86.33 49.44
C LYS A 25 9.21 -85.92 50.53
N ASN A 26 9.51 -84.90 51.34
CA ASN A 26 8.78 -84.52 52.54
C ASN A 26 7.68 -83.46 52.36
N VAL A 27 7.46 -82.95 51.14
CA VAL A 27 6.26 -82.14 50.81
C VAL A 27 5.12 -83.03 50.28
N ALA A 28 5.45 -84.05 49.48
CA ALA A 28 4.47 -84.96 48.88
C ALA A 28 3.65 -85.75 49.92
N THR A 29 4.24 -86.08 51.07
CA THR A 29 3.59 -86.77 52.20
C THR A 29 2.55 -85.92 52.94
N SER A 30 2.34 -84.66 52.57
CA SER A 30 1.24 -83.84 53.11
C SER A 30 -0.05 -83.89 52.28
N CYS A 31 -0.02 -84.45 51.05
CA CYS A 31 -1.22 -84.49 50.19
C CYS A 31 -2.32 -85.42 50.72
N ASP A 32 -1.97 -86.50 51.45
CA ASP A 32 -2.95 -87.40 52.11
C ASP A 32 -3.79 -86.70 53.21
N GLN A 33 -3.40 -85.48 53.60
CA GLN A 33 -4.09 -84.68 54.63
C GLN A 33 -5.07 -83.65 54.04
N ILE A 34 -5.10 -83.48 52.72
CA ILE A 34 -6.04 -82.61 52.01
C ILE A 34 -7.37 -83.37 51.84
N VAL A 35 -8.49 -82.76 52.24
CA VAL A 35 -9.81 -83.35 52.01
C VAL A 35 -10.22 -83.07 50.56
N PRO A 36 -10.72 -84.06 49.79
CA PRO A 36 -11.13 -83.82 48.40
C PRO A 36 -12.20 -82.71 48.34
N PRO A 37 -12.01 -81.67 47.50
CA PRO A 37 -12.87 -80.49 47.50
C PRO A 37 -14.30 -80.84 47.06
N ARG A 38 -15.27 -80.13 47.63
CA ARG A 38 -16.69 -80.19 47.21
C ARG A 38 -17.20 -78.87 46.61
N CYS A 39 -16.37 -77.83 46.58
CA CYS A 39 -16.63 -76.53 45.95
C CYS A 39 -15.31 -76.02 45.34
N ASP A 40 -15.33 -75.52 44.11
CA ASP A 40 -14.12 -75.23 43.30
C ASP A 40 -13.37 -73.93 43.64
N THR A 41 -13.49 -73.43 44.88
CA THR A 41 -12.88 -72.15 45.31
C THR A 41 -12.12 -72.19 46.63
N GLU A 42 -12.25 -73.25 47.46
CA GLU A 42 -11.66 -73.29 48.81
C GLU A 42 -10.96 -74.62 49.12
N VAL A 43 -9.71 -74.55 49.59
CA VAL A 43 -8.89 -75.73 49.93
C VAL A 43 -9.09 -76.11 51.40
N LEU A 44 -9.77 -77.23 51.64
CA LEU A 44 -10.11 -77.70 52.99
C LEU A 44 -8.97 -78.53 53.61
N PHE A 45 -8.18 -77.87 54.46
CA PHE A 45 -7.17 -78.52 55.31
C PHE A 45 -7.79 -79.14 56.56
N ARG A 46 -7.22 -80.25 57.04
CA ARG A 46 -7.53 -80.78 58.38
C ARG A 46 -6.97 -79.85 59.46
N SER A 47 -7.60 -79.85 60.64
CA SER A 47 -7.21 -78.99 61.76
C SER A 47 -5.73 -79.18 62.15
N GLY A 48 -5.03 -78.06 62.37
CA GLY A 48 -3.59 -78.03 62.68
C GLY A 48 -2.63 -78.21 61.50
N VAL A 49 -3.09 -78.75 60.36
CA VAL A 49 -2.22 -79.03 59.20
C VAL A 49 -1.75 -77.73 58.54
N LEU A 50 -2.65 -76.76 58.35
CA LEU A 50 -2.29 -75.44 57.83
C LEU A 50 -1.25 -74.77 58.74
N ASN A 51 -1.47 -74.75 60.06
CA ASN A 51 -0.53 -74.17 61.03
C ASN A 51 0.87 -74.83 60.99
N GLN A 52 0.96 -76.13 60.72
CA GLN A 52 2.25 -76.84 60.55
C GLN A 52 2.93 -76.47 59.22
N LEU A 53 2.16 -76.32 58.13
CA LEU A 53 2.68 -75.86 56.85
C LEU A 53 3.11 -74.39 56.91
N GLU A 54 2.38 -73.54 57.63
CA GLU A 54 2.75 -72.14 57.88
C GLU A 54 3.97 -72.02 58.79
N ALA A 55 4.09 -72.83 59.85
CA ALA A 55 5.28 -72.85 60.69
C ALA A 55 6.54 -73.26 59.88
N LYS A 56 6.43 -74.30 59.04
CA LYS A 56 7.52 -74.71 58.12
C LYS A 56 7.81 -73.65 57.06
N ARG A 57 6.78 -73.00 56.50
CA ARG A 57 6.94 -71.86 55.58
C ARG A 57 7.71 -70.73 56.25
N ASP A 58 7.32 -70.35 57.46
CA ASP A 58 7.90 -69.21 58.17
C ASP A 58 9.33 -69.51 58.66
N GLU A 59 9.64 -70.77 58.99
CA GLU A 59 11.01 -71.25 59.23
C GLU A 59 11.86 -71.16 57.95
N LEU A 60 11.40 -71.74 56.84
CA LEU A 60 12.12 -71.73 55.55
C LEU A 60 12.25 -70.33 54.92
N LEU A 61 11.28 -69.44 55.15
CA LEU A 61 11.32 -68.05 54.68
C LEU A 61 11.99 -67.11 55.68
N SER A 62 12.29 -67.54 56.92
CA SER A 62 12.79 -66.70 58.02
C SER A 62 13.98 -65.84 57.59
N ASP A 63 15.05 -66.47 57.09
CA ASP A 63 16.26 -65.77 56.64
C ASP A 63 15.96 -64.78 55.50
N ARG A 64 15.07 -65.14 54.57
CA ARG A 64 14.73 -64.27 53.43
C ARG A 64 13.85 -63.09 53.85
N ILE A 65 12.97 -63.29 54.81
CA ILE A 65 12.15 -62.24 55.44
C ILE A 65 13.03 -61.33 56.30
N ILE A 66 13.98 -61.87 57.07
CA ILE A 66 14.95 -61.10 57.86
C ILE A 66 15.83 -60.24 56.94
N GLN A 67 16.35 -60.81 55.84
CA GLN A 67 17.04 -60.06 54.79
C GLN A 67 16.16 -58.93 54.24
N LEU A 68 14.94 -59.22 53.79
CA LEU A 68 14.00 -58.22 53.26
C LEU A 68 13.73 -57.10 54.29
N GLN A 69 13.41 -57.45 55.53
CA GLN A 69 13.20 -56.47 56.61
C GLN A 69 14.44 -55.61 56.86
N SER A 70 15.65 -56.18 56.78
CA SER A 70 16.90 -55.42 56.92
C SER A 70 17.09 -54.42 55.78
N TYR A 71 16.78 -54.81 54.53
CA TYR A 71 16.80 -53.91 53.37
C TYR A 71 15.75 -52.80 53.49
N CYS A 72 14.53 -53.11 53.93
CA CYS A 72 13.47 -52.12 54.17
C CYS A 72 13.83 -51.14 55.29
N ARG A 73 14.31 -51.63 56.45
CA ARG A 73 14.81 -50.79 57.56
C ARG A 73 15.97 -49.89 57.09
N GLY A 74 16.92 -50.44 56.33
CA GLY A 74 18.04 -49.71 55.75
C GLY A 74 17.62 -48.65 54.71
N HIS A 75 16.65 -48.96 53.85
CA HIS A 75 16.09 -48.00 52.89
C HIS A 75 15.41 -46.84 53.61
N LEU A 76 14.54 -47.12 54.59
CA LEU A 76 13.86 -46.10 55.39
C LEU A 76 14.85 -45.23 56.18
N ALA A 77 15.89 -45.84 56.76
CA ALA A 77 16.96 -45.11 57.44
C ALA A 77 17.72 -44.18 56.48
N ARG A 78 18.11 -44.66 55.29
CA ARG A 78 18.77 -43.83 54.26
C ARG A 78 17.87 -42.68 53.77
N LYS A 79 16.57 -42.93 53.56
CA LYS A 79 15.58 -41.91 53.15
C LYS A 79 15.42 -40.82 54.23
N ARG A 80 15.30 -41.20 55.51
CA ARG A 80 15.25 -40.27 56.65
C ARG A 80 16.57 -39.49 56.83
N LEU A 81 17.72 -40.14 56.62
CA LEU A 81 19.03 -39.48 56.69
C LEU A 81 19.22 -38.46 55.55
N ALA A 82 18.77 -38.77 54.33
CA ALA A 82 18.78 -37.83 53.21
C ALA A 82 17.92 -36.58 53.51
N GLN A 83 16.70 -36.78 54.02
CA GLN A 83 15.83 -35.68 54.48
C GLN A 83 16.51 -34.82 55.56
N ARG A 84 17.12 -35.44 56.58
CA ARG A 84 17.86 -34.72 57.63
C ARG A 84 19.06 -33.95 57.10
N ARG A 85 19.82 -34.49 56.13
CA ARG A 85 20.94 -33.77 55.49
C ARG A 85 20.47 -32.53 54.72
N VAL A 86 19.33 -32.62 54.02
CA VAL A 86 18.73 -31.45 53.34
C VAL A 86 18.25 -30.41 54.37
N GLN A 87 17.60 -30.83 55.46
CA GLN A 87 17.21 -29.95 56.56
C GLN A 87 18.41 -29.28 57.22
N GLU A 88 19.50 -30.01 57.48
CA GLU A 88 20.72 -29.48 58.07
C GLU A 88 21.40 -28.43 57.18
N LEU A 89 21.45 -28.66 55.87
CA LEU A 89 21.93 -27.68 54.89
C LEU A 89 21.02 -26.45 54.81
N ALA A 90 19.70 -26.63 54.85
CA ALA A 90 18.74 -25.53 54.89
C ALA A 90 18.91 -24.69 56.17
N VAL A 91 18.98 -25.32 57.34
CA VAL A 91 19.23 -24.65 58.64
C VAL A 91 20.57 -23.90 58.62
N LYS A 92 21.65 -24.51 58.12
CA LYS A 92 22.96 -23.83 57.97
C LYS A 92 22.87 -22.61 57.06
N CYS A 93 22.10 -22.68 55.96
CA CYS A 93 21.89 -21.54 55.07
C CYS A 93 21.04 -20.43 55.74
N ILE A 94 19.94 -20.78 56.40
CA ILE A 94 19.06 -19.83 57.11
C ILE A 94 19.86 -19.14 58.22
N GLN A 95 20.57 -19.90 59.07
CA GLN A 95 21.40 -19.36 60.14
C GLN A 95 22.54 -18.47 59.61
N ARG A 96 23.09 -18.73 58.41
CA ARG A 96 24.10 -17.86 57.78
C ARG A 96 23.45 -16.56 57.29
N ASN A 97 22.32 -16.66 56.61
CA ASN A 97 21.61 -15.49 56.06
C ASN A 97 21.06 -14.60 57.18
N VAL A 98 20.48 -15.16 58.24
CA VAL A 98 20.04 -14.41 59.43
C VAL A 98 21.21 -13.73 60.13
N ARG A 99 22.36 -14.40 60.30
CA ARG A 99 23.56 -13.74 60.88
C ARG A 99 24.13 -12.64 60.00
N ALA A 100 24.03 -12.76 58.67
CA ALA A 100 24.38 -11.66 57.76
C ALA A 100 23.39 -10.51 57.88
N PHE A 101 22.08 -10.79 57.84
CA PHE A 101 21.03 -9.79 58.00
C PHE A 101 21.12 -9.05 59.33
N MET A 102 21.34 -9.73 60.46
CA MET A 102 21.47 -9.05 61.77
C MET A 102 22.66 -8.09 61.83
N LYS A 103 23.76 -8.34 61.11
CA LYS A 103 24.89 -7.39 60.98
C LYS A 103 24.58 -6.19 60.07
N VAL A 104 23.66 -6.36 59.13
CA VAL A 104 23.43 -5.45 58.00
C VAL A 104 22.14 -4.64 58.17
N ARG A 105 21.17 -5.12 58.96
CA ARG A 105 19.87 -4.48 59.25
C ARG A 105 20.00 -3.04 59.73
N GLU A 106 20.94 -2.79 60.64
CA GLU A 106 21.19 -1.47 61.21
C GLU A 106 22.15 -0.61 60.39
N TRP A 107 22.86 -1.18 59.40
CA TRP A 107 23.78 -0.44 58.55
C TRP A 107 23.04 0.60 57.69
N PRO A 108 23.41 1.90 57.73
CA PRO A 108 22.65 2.95 57.04
C PRO A 108 22.48 2.71 55.53
N TRP A 109 23.52 2.21 54.85
CA TRP A 109 23.48 1.89 53.42
C TRP A 109 22.48 0.79 53.07
N TRP A 110 22.25 -0.18 53.95
CA TRP A 110 21.21 -1.18 53.76
C TRP A 110 19.81 -0.61 53.99
N ARG A 111 19.63 0.22 55.02
CA ARG A 111 18.36 0.92 55.27
C ARG A 111 17.99 1.86 54.10
N LEU A 112 18.98 2.53 53.50
CA LEU A 112 18.81 3.30 52.27
C LEU A 112 18.44 2.40 51.08
N LEU A 113 19.20 1.32 50.82
CA LEU A 113 18.94 0.39 49.72
C LEU A 113 17.53 -0.21 49.80
N VAL A 114 17.08 -0.62 50.99
CA VAL A 114 15.72 -1.18 51.20
C VAL A 114 14.63 -0.14 50.94
N ARG A 115 14.85 1.14 51.26
CA ARG A 115 13.91 2.23 50.94
C ARG A 115 13.93 2.62 49.45
N VAL A 116 15.07 2.58 48.79
CA VAL A 116 15.24 3.03 47.38
C VAL A 116 14.92 1.94 46.35
N THR A 117 15.13 0.65 46.67
CA THR A 117 14.81 -0.47 45.76
C THR A 117 13.34 -0.49 45.26
N PRO A 118 12.30 -0.29 46.09
CA PRO A 118 10.93 -0.20 45.59
C PRO A 118 10.71 1.04 44.72
N LEU A 119 11.35 2.17 45.03
CA LEU A 119 11.26 3.40 44.22
C LEU A 119 11.90 3.23 42.84
N LEU A 120 13.01 2.49 42.74
CA LEU A 120 13.62 2.11 41.46
C LEU A 120 12.67 1.24 40.60
N ASN A 121 11.88 0.36 41.22
CA ASN A 121 10.85 -0.39 40.51
C ASN A 121 9.71 0.53 40.03
N VAL A 122 9.23 1.45 40.88
CA VAL A 122 8.21 2.46 40.48
C VAL A 122 8.71 3.28 39.30
N HIS A 123 9.90 3.86 39.40
CA HIS A 123 10.48 4.69 38.34
C HIS A 123 10.73 3.91 37.04
N ARG A 124 11.04 2.61 37.13
CA ARG A 124 11.14 1.71 35.97
C ARG A 124 9.77 1.42 35.35
N THR A 125 8.73 1.21 36.15
CA THR A 125 7.36 1.04 35.65
C THR A 125 6.77 2.32 35.08
N GLU A 126 7.14 3.49 35.61
CA GLU A 126 6.79 4.80 35.04
C GLU A 126 7.47 5.03 33.69
N GLU A 127 8.74 4.67 33.55
CA GLU A 127 9.45 4.78 32.27
C GLU A 127 8.87 3.80 31.23
N GLN A 128 8.51 2.58 31.63
CA GLN A 128 7.78 1.64 30.79
C GLN A 128 6.37 2.15 30.43
N LEU A 129 5.68 2.82 31.35
CA LEU A 129 4.39 3.47 31.07
C LEU A 129 4.54 4.67 30.12
N LYS A 130 5.60 5.48 30.20
CA LYS A 130 5.88 6.54 29.21
C LYS A 130 6.14 5.97 27.81
N ILE A 131 6.94 4.91 27.72
CA ILE A 131 7.20 4.23 26.44
C ILE A 131 5.87 3.67 25.88
N ALA A 132 5.14 2.88 26.67
CA ALA A 132 3.87 2.31 26.24
C ALA A 132 2.81 3.37 25.89
N THR A 133 2.74 4.49 26.61
CA THR A 133 1.78 5.57 26.30
C THR A 133 2.18 6.38 25.06
N THR A 134 3.47 6.61 24.82
CA THR A 134 3.93 7.24 23.56
C THR A 134 3.74 6.31 22.36
N GLU A 135 4.00 5.01 22.50
CA GLU A 135 3.67 4.00 21.49
C GLU A 135 2.16 3.95 21.20
N LEU A 136 1.32 3.94 22.23
CA LEU A 136 -0.15 3.95 22.12
C LEU A 136 -0.64 5.26 21.47
N GLN A 137 -0.02 6.40 21.76
CA GLN A 137 -0.33 7.68 21.13
C GLN A 137 0.09 7.71 19.64
N VAL A 138 1.24 7.14 19.29
CA VAL A 138 1.66 6.94 17.89
C VAL A 138 0.70 5.99 17.17
N LEU A 139 0.32 4.87 17.78
CA LEU A 139 -0.65 3.92 17.22
C LEU A 139 -2.03 4.56 17.03
N LYS A 140 -2.51 5.39 17.96
CA LYS A 140 -3.73 6.19 17.77
C LYS A 140 -3.62 7.15 16.58
N SER A 141 -2.51 7.88 16.45
CA SER A 141 -2.31 8.78 15.30
C SER A 141 -2.21 8.05 13.95
N LYS A 142 -1.82 6.76 13.95
CA LYS A 142 -1.86 5.89 12.77
C LYS A 142 -3.26 5.37 12.50
N LEU A 143 -3.99 4.97 13.55
CA LEU A 143 -5.39 4.54 13.46
C LEU A 143 -6.27 5.67 12.92
N GLU A 144 -6.20 6.89 13.48
CA GLU A 144 -6.95 8.06 13.00
C GLU A 144 -6.68 8.38 11.52
N LYS A 145 -5.44 8.18 11.04
CA LYS A 145 -5.10 8.32 9.61
C LYS A 145 -5.74 7.23 8.76
N VAL A 146 -5.58 5.96 9.15
CA VAL A 146 -6.17 4.82 8.42
C VAL A 146 -7.70 4.86 8.45
N GLU A 147 -8.31 5.35 9.54
CA GLU A 147 -9.75 5.60 9.60
C GLU A 147 -10.18 6.77 8.70
N GLY A 148 -9.39 7.85 8.64
CA GLY A 148 -9.60 8.94 7.69
C GLY A 148 -9.54 8.47 6.23
N GLU A 149 -8.51 7.69 5.88
CA GLU A 149 -8.34 7.07 4.56
C GLU A 149 -9.50 6.10 4.24
N ARG A 150 -9.86 5.20 5.17
CA ARG A 150 -11.04 4.32 5.07
C ARG A 150 -12.33 5.10 4.86
N ASN A 151 -12.53 6.18 5.60
CA ASN A 151 -13.74 7.00 5.50
C ASN A 151 -13.78 7.75 4.15
N SER A 152 -12.63 8.21 3.64
CA SER A 152 -12.55 8.83 2.32
C SER A 152 -12.79 7.82 1.19
N LEU A 153 -12.18 6.64 1.25
CA LEU A 153 -12.42 5.54 0.31
C LEU A 153 -13.87 5.04 0.37
N LYS A 154 -14.51 5.05 1.54
CA LYS A 154 -15.94 4.73 1.69
C LYS A 154 -16.84 5.78 1.04
N ALA A 155 -16.48 7.07 1.13
CA ALA A 155 -17.21 8.14 0.44
C ALA A 155 -17.00 8.08 -1.08
N GLU A 156 -15.79 7.75 -1.56
CA GLU A 156 -15.51 7.56 -2.98
C GLU A 156 -16.22 6.32 -3.53
N ASN A 157 -16.15 5.17 -2.84
CA ASN A 157 -16.89 3.98 -3.23
C ASN A 157 -18.40 4.22 -3.22
N SER A 158 -18.96 4.95 -2.23
CA SER A 158 -20.39 5.31 -2.24
C SER A 158 -20.75 6.21 -3.43
N LYS A 159 -19.84 7.06 -3.92
CA LYS A 159 -20.02 7.85 -5.14
C LYS A 159 -19.90 7.00 -6.41
N LEU A 160 -19.01 6.01 -6.43
CA LEU A 160 -18.88 5.06 -7.54
C LEU A 160 -20.08 4.10 -7.60
N GLU A 161 -20.59 3.65 -6.45
CA GLU A 161 -21.86 2.93 -6.32
C GLU A 161 -23.03 3.80 -6.80
N SER A 162 -23.10 5.09 -6.41
CA SER A 162 -24.12 6.03 -6.92
C SER A 162 -24.04 6.18 -8.44
N ARG A 163 -22.83 6.31 -9.01
CA ARG A 163 -22.63 6.39 -10.46
C ARG A 163 -22.97 5.10 -11.20
N LEU A 164 -22.56 3.96 -10.65
CA LEU A 164 -22.96 2.62 -11.09
C LEU A 164 -24.45 2.34 -10.76
N SER A 165 -25.14 3.27 -10.09
CA SER A 165 -26.60 3.34 -9.96
C SER A 165 -27.19 4.68 -10.48
N GLU A 166 -26.57 5.31 -11.47
CA GLU A 166 -27.02 6.56 -12.13
C GLU A 166 -26.91 6.46 -13.66
N MET A 167 -25.70 6.12 -14.16
CA MET A 167 -25.45 5.56 -15.53
C MET A 167 -26.53 4.55 -15.93
N THR A 168 -27.11 3.99 -14.90
CA THR A 168 -27.75 2.72 -14.87
C THR A 168 -29.24 2.96 -15.21
N ALA A 169 -29.83 4.13 -14.96
CA ALA A 169 -31.20 4.41 -15.42
C ALA A 169 -31.29 4.21 -16.94
N GLU A 170 -30.22 4.69 -17.58
CA GLU A 170 -30.13 4.96 -19.00
C GLU A 170 -30.27 3.70 -19.87
N PHE A 171 -29.77 2.53 -19.47
CA PHE A 171 -29.77 1.34 -20.36
C PHE A 171 -30.90 0.34 -20.06
N ALA A 172 -31.48 0.36 -18.86
CA ALA A 172 -32.81 -0.23 -18.69
C ALA A 172 -33.80 0.54 -19.59
N GLU A 173 -33.67 1.86 -19.61
CA GLU A 173 -34.45 2.75 -20.46
C GLU A 173 -34.11 2.57 -21.96
N GLU A 174 -32.83 2.54 -22.38
CA GLU A 174 -32.42 2.27 -23.77
C GLU A 174 -32.87 0.88 -24.25
N HIS A 175 -32.76 -0.19 -23.45
CA HIS A 175 -33.32 -1.49 -23.82
C HIS A 175 -34.84 -1.43 -23.99
N SER A 176 -35.56 -0.79 -23.06
CA SER A 176 -37.02 -0.65 -23.19
C SER A 176 -37.43 0.17 -24.43
N SER A 177 -36.63 1.19 -24.78
CA SER A 177 -36.80 2.03 -25.96
C SER A 177 -36.49 1.24 -27.24
N SER A 178 -35.39 0.49 -27.25
CA SER A 178 -34.99 -0.38 -28.36
C SER A 178 -36.02 -1.47 -28.64
N ASN A 179 -36.58 -2.10 -27.60
CA ASN A 179 -37.67 -3.07 -27.74
C ASN A 179 -38.93 -2.41 -28.32
N LEU A 180 -39.33 -1.23 -27.81
CA LEU A 180 -40.46 -0.47 -28.35
C LEU A 180 -40.25 -0.01 -29.81
N ILE A 181 -39.00 0.19 -30.24
CA ILE A 181 -38.64 0.47 -31.65
C ILE A 181 -38.73 -0.82 -32.49
N SER A 182 -38.30 -1.98 -31.97
CA SER A 182 -38.46 -3.28 -32.64
C SER A 182 -39.94 -3.62 -32.83
N GLU A 183 -40.76 -3.54 -31.78
CA GLU A 183 -42.22 -3.77 -31.85
C GLU A 183 -42.90 -2.88 -32.91
N ARG A 184 -42.45 -1.63 -33.06
CA ARG A 184 -42.94 -0.70 -34.10
C ARG A 184 -42.46 -1.07 -35.50
N LEU A 185 -41.20 -1.49 -35.64
CA LEU A 185 -40.65 -1.91 -36.94
C LEU A 185 -41.32 -3.21 -37.40
N GLU A 186 -41.52 -4.17 -36.50
CA GLU A 186 -42.28 -5.39 -36.74
C GLU A 186 -43.71 -5.05 -37.20
N ALA A 187 -44.42 -4.16 -36.50
CA ALA A 187 -45.75 -3.69 -36.93
C ALA A 187 -45.74 -3.09 -38.35
N GLU A 188 -44.83 -2.16 -38.65
CA GLU A 188 -44.67 -1.57 -40.00
C GLU A 188 -44.32 -2.62 -41.07
N THR A 189 -43.46 -3.61 -40.77
CA THR A 189 -43.17 -4.69 -41.73
C THR A 189 -44.39 -5.58 -41.98
N THR A 190 -45.25 -5.82 -40.98
CA THR A 190 -46.49 -6.60 -41.18
C THR A 190 -47.53 -5.85 -42.02
N GLU A 191 -47.71 -4.54 -41.83
CA GLU A 191 -48.57 -3.72 -42.69
C GLU A 191 -47.97 -3.56 -44.09
N ARG A 192 -46.64 -3.40 -44.23
CA ARG A 192 -45.98 -3.42 -45.54
C ARG A 192 -46.21 -4.74 -46.29
N LEU A 193 -46.01 -5.89 -45.63
CA LEU A 193 -46.26 -7.21 -46.22
C LEU A 193 -47.74 -7.46 -46.54
N ARG A 194 -48.65 -6.77 -45.85
CA ARG A 194 -50.09 -6.77 -46.18
C ARG A 194 -50.35 -5.92 -47.43
N LEU A 195 -49.83 -4.69 -47.49
CA LEU A 195 -49.96 -3.79 -48.64
C LEU A 195 -49.32 -4.38 -49.91
N GLU A 196 -48.17 -5.06 -49.81
CA GLU A 196 -47.55 -5.76 -50.94
C GLU A 196 -48.42 -6.91 -51.48
N LYS A 197 -49.22 -7.57 -50.62
CA LYS A 197 -50.22 -8.56 -51.07
C LYS A 197 -51.41 -7.88 -51.75
N GLU A 198 -51.92 -6.79 -51.20
CA GLU A 198 -52.98 -5.98 -51.83
C GLU A 198 -52.54 -5.45 -53.21
N VAL A 199 -51.29 -4.99 -53.35
CA VAL A 199 -50.71 -4.57 -54.64
C VAL A 199 -50.64 -5.74 -55.64
N LYS A 200 -50.11 -6.90 -55.25
CA LYS A 200 -50.06 -8.10 -56.12
C LYS A 200 -51.46 -8.59 -56.53
N GLU A 201 -52.44 -8.46 -55.65
CA GLU A 201 -53.86 -8.65 -55.98
C GLU A 201 -54.38 -7.62 -57.01
N HIS A 202 -53.97 -6.35 -56.92
CA HIS A 202 -54.36 -5.32 -57.89
C HIS A 202 -53.64 -5.48 -59.25
N GLU A 203 -52.37 -5.89 -59.26
CA GLU A 203 -51.62 -6.24 -60.48
C GLU A 203 -52.23 -7.43 -61.22
N THR A 204 -52.62 -8.48 -60.50
CA THR A 204 -53.30 -9.65 -61.11
C THR A 204 -54.68 -9.27 -61.64
N LYS A 205 -55.45 -8.44 -60.92
CA LYS A 205 -56.71 -7.86 -61.43
C LYS A 205 -56.48 -7.01 -62.70
N TYR A 206 -55.41 -6.21 -62.75
CA TYR A 206 -55.04 -5.40 -63.92
C TYR A 206 -54.62 -6.26 -65.12
N ARG A 207 -53.78 -7.28 -64.91
CA ARG A 207 -53.31 -8.19 -65.96
C ARG A 207 -54.46 -8.95 -66.62
N ASN A 208 -55.42 -9.43 -65.82
CA ASN A 208 -56.64 -10.07 -66.31
C ASN A 208 -57.52 -9.11 -67.14
N LEU A 209 -57.56 -7.82 -66.79
CA LEU A 209 -58.25 -6.80 -67.57
C LEU A 209 -57.52 -6.51 -68.90
N GLN A 210 -56.19 -6.36 -68.88
CA GLN A 210 -55.37 -6.17 -70.08
C GLN A 210 -55.55 -7.34 -71.05
N GLU A 211 -55.44 -8.57 -70.55
CA GLU A 211 -55.70 -9.80 -71.31
C GLU A 211 -57.10 -9.88 -71.92
N SER A 212 -58.11 -9.20 -71.35
CA SER A 212 -59.45 -9.11 -71.94
C SER A 212 -59.53 -8.03 -73.02
N SER A 213 -58.76 -6.94 -72.87
CA SER A 213 -58.62 -5.88 -73.88
C SER A 213 -57.91 -6.39 -75.14
N GLU A 214 -56.80 -7.10 -74.98
CA GLU A 214 -56.04 -7.68 -76.10
C GLU A 214 -56.86 -8.71 -76.90
N LYS A 215 -57.75 -9.45 -76.24
CA LYS A 215 -58.70 -10.37 -76.90
C LYS A 215 -59.73 -9.59 -77.74
N LEU A 216 -60.28 -8.49 -77.21
CA LEU A 216 -61.19 -7.60 -77.95
C LEU A 216 -60.50 -6.89 -79.13
N GLU A 217 -59.22 -6.52 -79.00
CA GLU A 217 -58.43 -5.97 -80.12
C GLU A 217 -58.15 -7.02 -81.20
N MET A 218 -57.91 -8.29 -80.83
CA MET A 218 -57.73 -9.39 -81.77
C MET A 218 -59.02 -9.66 -82.58
N GLU A 219 -60.19 -9.64 -81.93
CA GLU A 219 -61.50 -9.74 -82.58
C GLU A 219 -61.72 -8.58 -83.57
N LEU A 220 -61.32 -7.36 -83.19
CA LEU A 220 -61.41 -6.16 -84.04
C LEU A 220 -60.42 -6.20 -85.23
N LEU A 221 -59.27 -6.87 -85.08
CA LEU A 221 -58.32 -7.11 -86.17
C LEU A 221 -58.87 -8.10 -87.19
N CYS A 222 -59.48 -9.21 -86.75
CA CYS A 222 -60.15 -10.17 -87.63
C CYS A 222 -61.26 -9.50 -88.44
N ALA A 223 -62.08 -8.65 -87.80
CA ALA A 223 -63.14 -7.87 -88.47
C ALA A 223 -62.63 -6.86 -89.52
N LYS A 224 -61.33 -6.55 -89.54
CA LYS A 224 -60.69 -5.71 -90.59
C LYS A 224 -60.21 -6.48 -91.81
N SER A 225 -60.19 -7.82 -91.78
CA SER A 225 -59.63 -8.63 -92.87
C SER A 225 -60.62 -8.95 -94.00
N ASP A 226 -61.93 -8.77 -93.78
CA ASP A 226 -63.00 -9.05 -94.76
C ASP A 226 -63.28 -7.91 -95.76
N LEU A 227 -62.54 -6.79 -95.70
CA LEU A 227 -62.86 -5.57 -96.47
C LEU A 227 -61.61 -4.80 -96.95
N ASN A 228 -60.99 -5.29 -98.03
CA ASN A 228 -60.46 -4.45 -99.12
C ASN A 228 -59.96 -5.28 -100.32
N GLY A 229 -60.26 -4.79 -101.52
CA GLY A 229 -59.75 -5.26 -102.82
C GLY A 229 -60.02 -4.18 -103.88
N ASP A 230 -59.43 -4.34 -105.07
CA ASP A 230 -59.53 -3.45 -106.24
C ASP A 230 -58.96 -2.02 -106.05
N LEU A 231 -58.16 -1.44 -106.97
CA LEU A 231 -57.64 -1.84 -108.30
C LEU A 231 -56.17 -1.39 -108.46
N ASP A 232 -55.50 -1.90 -109.50
CA ASP A 232 -54.16 -1.48 -109.96
C ASP A 232 -54.13 -1.30 -111.50
N ASP A 233 -53.01 -0.85 -112.07
CA ASP A 233 -52.74 -0.43 -113.48
C ASP A 233 -53.34 -1.30 -114.64
N ASP A 234 -53.59 -0.66 -115.80
CA ASP A 234 -53.39 -1.27 -117.14
C ASP A 234 -53.18 -0.25 -118.29
N LEU A 235 -52.81 -0.71 -119.50
CA LEU A 235 -51.88 -0.02 -120.43
C LEU A 235 -52.38 0.43 -121.84
N GLU A 236 -51.55 1.30 -122.44
CA GLU A 236 -51.16 1.41 -123.89
C GLU A 236 -51.97 2.17 -124.98
N GLY A 237 -51.20 2.76 -125.92
CA GLY A 237 -51.58 3.34 -127.23
C GLY A 237 -52.05 4.81 -127.26
N ASP A 238 -51.64 5.72 -128.17
CA ASP A 238 -50.46 5.83 -129.06
C ASP A 238 -50.21 7.37 -129.31
N GLU A 239 -49.77 8.03 -130.40
CA GLU A 239 -49.38 7.76 -131.81
C GLU A 239 -48.33 8.81 -132.29
N ALA A 240 -48.08 8.96 -133.59
CA ALA A 240 -46.98 9.77 -134.12
C ALA A 240 -47.10 11.31 -133.92
N GLY A 241 -46.29 11.85 -132.99
CA GLY A 241 -46.04 13.30 -132.80
C GLY A 241 -44.55 13.65 -132.79
N ALA A 242 -43.77 13.15 -133.76
CA ALA A 242 -42.35 12.83 -133.56
C ALA A 242 -41.33 14.00 -133.38
N ASN A 243 -40.28 13.68 -132.62
CA ASN A 243 -38.93 14.27 -132.55
C ASN A 243 -38.69 15.73 -132.11
N ALA A 244 -39.54 16.71 -132.40
CA ALA A 244 -39.20 18.11 -132.09
C ALA A 244 -39.21 18.43 -130.58
N TYR A 245 -40.28 18.05 -129.88
CA TYR A 245 -40.44 18.32 -128.44
C TYR A 245 -39.77 17.26 -127.57
N ARG A 246 -39.74 15.99 -128.01
CA ARG A 246 -39.08 14.87 -127.31
C ARG A 246 -37.61 15.19 -127.02
N LEU A 247 -36.86 15.68 -128.01
CA LEU A 247 -35.44 16.00 -127.85
C LEU A 247 -35.19 17.20 -126.92
N LYS A 248 -36.10 18.19 -126.87
CA LYS A 248 -36.06 19.28 -125.87
C LYS A 248 -36.38 18.77 -124.48
N TYR A 249 -37.40 17.94 -124.32
CA TYR A 249 -37.79 17.36 -123.04
C TYR A 249 -36.69 16.45 -122.50
N GLU A 250 -36.06 15.63 -123.34
CA GLU A 250 -34.89 14.82 -122.96
C GLU A 250 -33.64 15.66 -122.66
N ARG A 251 -33.44 16.82 -123.32
CA ARG A 251 -32.34 17.72 -122.93
C ARG A 251 -32.59 18.28 -121.54
N VAL A 252 -33.77 18.86 -121.31
CA VAL A 252 -34.15 19.42 -120.01
C VAL A 252 -34.17 18.34 -118.93
N ALA A 253 -34.60 17.10 -119.25
CA ALA A 253 -34.54 15.97 -118.33
C ALA A 253 -33.10 15.55 -118.00
N ARG A 254 -32.17 15.52 -118.97
CA ARG A 254 -30.74 15.27 -118.70
C ARG A 254 -30.09 16.42 -117.91
N GLU A 255 -30.47 17.66 -118.15
CA GLU A 255 -30.02 18.83 -117.39
C GLU A 255 -30.60 18.84 -115.97
N LEU A 256 -31.85 18.40 -115.78
CA LEU A 256 -32.51 18.18 -114.49
C LEU A 256 -31.87 17.01 -113.74
N GLU A 257 -31.57 15.89 -114.41
CA GLU A 257 -30.83 14.78 -113.82
C GLU A 257 -29.42 15.18 -113.42
N PHE A 258 -28.71 15.95 -114.24
CA PHE A 258 -27.35 16.40 -113.95
C PHE A 258 -27.33 17.37 -112.76
N THR A 259 -28.28 18.32 -112.72
CA THR A 259 -28.42 19.24 -111.57
C THR A 259 -28.89 18.50 -110.31
N LYS A 260 -29.82 17.55 -110.41
CA LYS A 260 -30.22 16.65 -109.31
C LYS A 260 -29.05 15.82 -108.81
N LYS A 261 -28.27 15.17 -109.68
CA LYS A 261 -27.08 14.40 -109.33
C LYS A 261 -26.03 15.29 -108.67
N ARG A 262 -25.75 16.48 -109.20
CA ARG A 262 -24.81 17.45 -108.58
C ARG A 262 -25.27 17.90 -107.19
N LEU A 263 -26.55 18.22 -107.04
CA LEU A 263 -27.14 18.60 -105.75
C LEU A 263 -27.12 17.43 -104.75
N GLN A 264 -27.39 16.21 -105.22
CA GLN A 264 -27.28 14.99 -104.42
C GLN A 264 -25.83 14.75 -103.97
N THR A 265 -24.84 14.82 -104.86
CA THR A 265 -23.42 14.69 -104.47
C THR A 265 -22.95 15.80 -103.53
N GLN A 266 -23.56 16.99 -103.62
CA GLN A 266 -23.30 18.07 -102.66
C GLN A 266 -23.91 17.75 -101.30
N HIS A 267 -25.17 17.30 -101.22
CA HIS A 267 -25.79 16.89 -99.97
C HIS A 267 -25.10 15.67 -99.34
N GLU A 268 -24.63 14.71 -100.14
CA GLU A 268 -23.81 13.58 -99.68
C GLU A 268 -22.50 14.08 -99.07
N HIS A 269 -21.81 15.04 -99.72
CA HIS A 269 -20.57 15.62 -99.19
C HIS A 269 -20.78 16.51 -97.94
N ASP A 270 -21.83 17.33 -97.92
CA ASP A 270 -22.22 18.14 -96.76
C ASP A 270 -22.58 17.23 -95.57
N LEU A 271 -23.25 16.09 -95.84
CA LEU A 271 -23.56 15.06 -94.83
C LEU A 271 -22.29 14.33 -94.34
N GLU A 272 -21.35 13.99 -95.22
CA GLU A 272 -20.03 13.45 -94.83
C GLU A 272 -19.27 14.41 -93.92
N GLN A 273 -19.25 15.72 -94.25
CA GLN A 273 -18.62 16.74 -93.40
C GLN A 273 -19.31 16.85 -92.04
N LEU A 274 -20.65 16.85 -92.00
CA LEU A 274 -21.42 16.89 -90.75
C LEU A 274 -21.21 15.63 -89.90
N ILE A 275 -21.11 14.44 -90.51
CA ILE A 275 -20.80 13.18 -89.81
C ILE A 275 -19.35 13.20 -89.27
N ALA A 276 -18.39 13.71 -90.05
CA ALA A 276 -17.01 13.87 -89.59
C ALA A 276 -16.89 14.86 -88.42
N LEU A 277 -17.59 16.00 -88.49
CA LEU A 277 -17.66 16.99 -87.41
C LEU A 277 -18.34 16.40 -86.16
N LYS A 278 -19.48 15.72 -86.33
CA LYS A 278 -20.19 15.01 -85.25
C LYS A 278 -19.26 14.02 -84.55
N LYS A 279 -18.57 13.16 -85.31
CA LYS A 279 -17.60 12.19 -84.77
C LYS A 279 -16.41 12.86 -84.07
N GLN A 280 -15.96 14.02 -84.54
CA GLN A 280 -14.91 14.79 -83.87
C GLN A 280 -15.39 15.41 -82.55
N LEU A 281 -16.64 15.89 -82.49
CA LEU A 281 -17.26 16.40 -81.27
C LEU A 281 -17.56 15.29 -80.26
N GLU A 282 -18.07 14.14 -80.73
CA GLU A 282 -18.26 12.93 -79.92
C GLU A 282 -16.94 12.44 -79.32
N LYS A 283 -15.84 12.44 -80.10
CA LYS A 283 -14.52 12.14 -79.54
C LYS A 283 -14.12 13.16 -78.48
N LYS A 284 -14.19 14.47 -78.76
CA LYS A 284 -13.82 15.52 -77.78
C LYS A 284 -14.65 15.44 -76.50
N LEU A 285 -15.91 15.03 -76.59
CA LEU A 285 -16.78 14.81 -75.45
C LEU A 285 -16.34 13.57 -74.64
N ALA A 286 -15.98 12.47 -75.30
CA ALA A 286 -15.41 11.30 -74.64
C ALA A 286 -14.06 11.59 -73.98
N ASP A 287 -13.13 12.24 -74.68
CA ASP A 287 -11.82 12.67 -74.17
C ASP A 287 -12.00 13.55 -72.89
N ALA A 288 -12.99 14.44 -72.89
CA ALA A 288 -13.30 15.30 -71.74
C ALA A 288 -14.01 14.58 -70.57
N TYR A 289 -14.80 13.53 -70.84
CA TYR A 289 -15.35 12.68 -69.78
C TYR A 289 -14.26 11.83 -69.12
N GLU A 290 -13.30 11.33 -69.90
CA GLU A 290 -12.14 10.59 -69.40
C GLU A 290 -11.27 11.49 -68.49
N GLU A 291 -10.95 12.71 -68.92
CA GLU A 291 -10.21 13.68 -68.09
C GLU A 291 -10.95 14.03 -66.78
N VAL A 292 -12.29 14.19 -66.81
CA VAL A 292 -13.10 14.43 -65.60
C VAL A 292 -13.06 13.25 -64.63
N GLU A 293 -13.02 12.01 -65.13
CA GLU A 293 -12.94 10.83 -64.27
C GLU A 293 -11.52 10.60 -63.71
N GLU A 294 -10.46 10.87 -64.49
CA GLU A 294 -9.09 10.94 -63.96
C GLU A 294 -8.99 11.98 -62.83
N GLN A 295 -9.53 13.19 -63.03
CA GLN A 295 -9.55 14.24 -62.00
C GLN A 295 -10.35 13.81 -60.76
N ARG A 296 -11.48 13.10 -60.91
CA ARG A 296 -12.25 12.52 -59.79
C ARG A 296 -11.42 11.50 -59.00
N GLN A 297 -10.72 10.60 -59.68
CA GLN A 297 -9.83 9.62 -59.03
C GLN A 297 -8.68 10.30 -58.29
N VAL A 298 -8.06 11.33 -58.88
CA VAL A 298 -7.01 12.14 -58.23
C VAL A 298 -7.55 12.84 -56.98
N VAL A 299 -8.73 13.47 -57.04
CA VAL A 299 -9.39 14.05 -55.85
C VAL A 299 -9.71 12.99 -54.80
N GLY A 300 -10.12 11.78 -55.20
CA GLY A 300 -10.34 10.64 -54.31
C GLY A 300 -9.06 10.10 -53.65
N GLN A 301 -7.90 10.20 -54.31
CA GLN A 301 -6.60 9.92 -53.72
C GLN A 301 -6.20 11.01 -52.71
N TRP A 302 -6.33 12.29 -53.08
CA TRP A 302 -6.02 13.41 -52.17
C TRP A 302 -6.92 13.45 -50.93
N LYS A 303 -8.22 13.14 -51.05
CA LYS A 303 -9.12 12.98 -49.89
C LYS A 303 -8.63 11.88 -48.94
N ARG A 304 -8.27 10.70 -49.47
CA ARG A 304 -7.71 9.61 -48.65
C ARG A 304 -6.38 9.99 -47.98
N LYS A 305 -5.50 10.69 -48.69
CA LYS A 305 -4.23 11.19 -48.11
C LYS A 305 -4.48 12.23 -47.02
N ALA A 306 -5.40 13.19 -47.24
CA ALA A 306 -5.77 14.19 -46.24
C ALA A 306 -6.40 13.55 -44.99
N GLN A 307 -7.25 12.54 -45.14
CA GLN A 307 -7.79 11.80 -44.00
C GLN A 307 -6.69 11.05 -43.22
N LYS A 308 -5.74 10.41 -43.92
CA LYS A 308 -4.60 9.73 -43.29
C LYS A 308 -3.74 10.72 -42.47
N MET A 309 -3.36 11.85 -43.05
CA MET A 309 -2.63 12.91 -42.33
C MET A 309 -3.43 13.47 -41.13
N THR A 310 -4.77 13.53 -41.23
CA THR A 310 -5.64 14.01 -40.15
C THR A 310 -5.70 13.02 -38.98
N ASN A 311 -5.76 11.72 -39.28
CA ASN A 311 -5.68 10.67 -38.28
C ASN A 311 -4.30 10.69 -37.58
N GLU A 312 -3.21 10.67 -38.36
CA GLU A 312 -1.83 10.72 -37.84
C GLU A 312 -1.58 11.96 -36.96
N MET A 313 -2.10 13.12 -37.34
CA MET A 313 -2.05 14.34 -36.50
C MET A 313 -2.80 14.16 -35.17
N ASN A 314 -3.93 13.47 -35.15
CA ASN A 314 -4.68 13.22 -33.92
C ASN A 314 -3.99 12.17 -33.05
N ASP A 315 -3.43 11.11 -33.63
CA ASP A 315 -2.64 10.11 -32.91
C ASP A 315 -1.40 10.74 -32.25
N LEU A 316 -0.71 11.64 -32.97
CA LEU A 316 0.42 12.40 -32.43
C LEU A 316 0.01 13.40 -31.32
N ARG A 317 -1.21 13.96 -31.37
CA ARG A 317 -1.76 14.78 -30.26
C ARG A 317 -2.02 13.94 -29.02
N MET A 318 -2.70 12.79 -29.18
CA MET A 318 -2.94 11.86 -28.07
C MET A 318 -1.63 11.40 -27.42
N LEU A 319 -0.62 11.08 -28.23
CA LEU A 319 0.71 10.70 -27.73
C LEU A 319 1.41 11.86 -27.00
N LEU A 320 1.30 13.09 -27.49
CA LEU A 320 1.86 14.28 -26.83
C LEU A 320 1.15 14.58 -25.50
N GLU A 321 -0.18 14.41 -25.44
CA GLU A 321 -0.96 14.54 -24.21
C GLU A 321 -0.61 13.45 -23.19
N GLU A 322 -0.43 12.21 -23.63
CA GLU A 322 0.06 11.11 -22.78
C GLU A 322 1.45 11.44 -22.21
N GLN A 323 2.42 11.83 -23.05
CA GLN A 323 3.77 12.18 -22.58
C GLN A 323 3.77 13.40 -21.64
N ASN A 324 2.94 14.41 -21.89
CA ASN A 324 2.75 15.54 -20.98
C ASN A 324 2.13 15.08 -19.65
N SER A 325 1.15 14.18 -19.65
CA SER A 325 0.56 13.62 -18.41
C SER A 325 1.60 12.83 -17.61
N ARG A 326 2.43 12.03 -18.30
CA ARG A 326 3.53 11.26 -17.74
C ARG A 326 4.61 12.17 -17.14
N ASN A 327 4.99 13.23 -17.83
CA ASN A 327 5.99 14.18 -17.34
C ASN A 327 5.47 14.93 -16.09
N ASN A 328 4.22 15.40 -16.12
CA ASN A 328 3.54 15.98 -14.95
C ASN A 328 3.48 15.02 -13.75
N LEU A 329 3.31 13.71 -13.98
CA LEU A 329 3.35 12.70 -12.93
C LEU A 329 4.78 12.48 -12.38
N LEU A 330 5.79 12.50 -13.25
CA LEU A 330 7.19 12.39 -12.85
C LEU A 330 7.66 13.60 -12.06
N GLU A 331 7.34 14.83 -12.49
CA GLU A 331 7.59 16.05 -11.69
C GLU A 331 6.92 15.98 -10.32
N LYS A 332 5.64 15.55 -10.24
CA LYS A 332 4.93 15.39 -8.97
C LYS A 332 5.55 14.31 -8.07
N ARG A 333 6.22 13.30 -8.64
CA ARG A 333 7.00 12.30 -7.89
C ARG A 333 8.35 12.86 -7.44
N GLN A 334 9.05 13.60 -8.30
CA GLN A 334 10.33 14.23 -7.96
C GLN A 334 10.16 15.22 -6.81
N ARG A 335 9.25 16.19 -6.93
CA ARG A 335 8.97 17.19 -5.87
C ARG A 335 8.56 16.53 -4.54
N LYS A 336 7.89 15.38 -4.57
CA LYS A 336 7.62 14.56 -3.38
C LYS A 336 8.89 13.95 -2.80
N PHE A 337 9.67 13.25 -3.61
CA PHE A 337 10.95 12.66 -3.21
C PHE A 337 11.91 13.71 -2.62
N ASP A 338 12.00 14.89 -3.24
CA ASP A 338 12.82 16.00 -2.75
C ASP A 338 12.34 16.50 -1.37
N SER A 339 11.02 16.66 -1.18
CA SER A 339 10.45 17.05 0.12
C SER A 339 10.56 15.96 1.20
N GLU A 340 10.51 14.68 0.83
CA GLU A 340 10.75 13.55 1.73
C GLU A 340 12.23 13.49 2.13
N CYS A 341 13.17 13.73 1.21
CA CYS A 341 14.59 13.84 1.49
C CYS A 341 14.90 15.02 2.42
N GLN A 342 14.35 16.21 2.15
CA GLN A 342 14.48 17.38 3.01
C GLN A 342 13.94 17.11 4.43
N ALA A 343 12.76 16.50 4.53
CA ALA A 343 12.17 16.16 5.84
C ALA A 343 13.02 15.15 6.63
N LEU A 344 13.64 14.17 5.96
CA LEU A 344 14.58 13.24 6.57
C LEU A 344 15.90 13.93 6.99
N GLN A 345 16.42 14.85 6.18
CA GLN A 345 17.63 15.63 6.48
C GLN A 345 17.41 16.58 7.67
N ASP A 346 16.25 17.25 7.74
CA ASP A 346 15.87 18.07 8.89
C ASP A 346 15.59 17.22 10.15
N SER A 347 15.00 16.03 10.01
CA SER A 347 14.82 15.10 11.12
C SER A 347 16.18 14.63 11.68
N ALA A 348 17.13 14.25 10.82
CA ALA A 348 18.48 13.90 11.23
C ALA A 348 19.24 15.09 11.85
N ARG A 349 19.00 16.32 11.38
CA ARG A 349 19.55 17.56 11.96
C ARG A 349 18.99 17.81 13.37
N GLN A 350 17.69 17.59 13.57
CA GLN A 350 17.04 17.66 14.89
C GLN A 350 17.54 16.57 15.83
N GLU A 351 17.67 15.32 15.37
CA GLU A 351 18.21 14.22 16.19
C GLU A 351 19.66 14.50 16.61
N LYS A 352 20.50 15.01 15.70
CA LYS A 352 21.86 15.44 16.03
C LYS A 352 21.86 16.54 17.10
N GLN A 353 21.02 17.56 16.97
CA GLN A 353 20.90 18.62 17.98
C GLN A 353 20.42 18.08 19.33
N ALA A 354 19.43 17.19 19.34
CA ALA A 354 18.94 16.53 20.56
C ALA A 354 20.03 15.68 21.22
N LYS A 355 20.78 14.90 20.44
CA LYS A 355 21.93 14.11 20.89
C LYS A 355 23.05 14.98 21.47
N GLU A 356 23.36 16.12 20.86
CA GLU A 356 24.30 17.08 21.44
C GLU A 356 23.76 17.69 22.74
N ARG A 357 22.45 17.99 22.83
CA ARG A 357 21.83 18.51 24.06
C ARG A 357 21.90 17.49 25.20
N LEU A 358 21.51 16.24 24.94
CA LEU A 358 21.61 15.11 25.86
C LEU A 358 23.07 14.82 26.26
N THR A 359 24.03 15.03 25.36
CA THR A 359 25.45 14.89 25.69
C THR A 359 25.89 15.95 26.70
N ARG A 360 25.52 17.23 26.48
CA ARG A 360 25.79 18.33 27.42
C ARG A 360 25.09 18.10 28.77
N GLU A 361 23.83 17.69 28.78
CA GLU A 361 23.10 17.32 30.01
C GLU A 361 23.80 16.19 30.77
N LYS A 362 24.23 15.14 30.07
CA LYS A 362 25.01 14.03 30.64
C LYS A 362 26.39 14.49 31.15
N ASP A 363 27.04 15.47 30.53
CA ASP A 363 28.32 16.03 31.02
C ASP A 363 28.11 16.90 32.28
N VAL A 364 27.02 17.68 32.35
CA VAL A 364 26.61 18.41 33.57
C VAL A 364 26.30 17.44 34.71
N LEU A 365 25.52 16.38 34.46
CA LEU A 365 25.21 15.35 35.47
C LEU A 365 26.46 14.60 35.97
N ILE A 366 27.50 14.45 35.12
CA ILE A 366 28.79 13.90 35.54
C ILE A 366 29.55 14.89 36.45
N ALA A 367 29.50 16.19 36.15
CA ALA A 367 30.09 17.22 37.01
C ALA A 367 29.36 17.30 38.36
N GLU A 368 28.03 17.38 38.37
CA GLU A 368 27.21 17.36 39.58
C GLU A 368 27.46 16.12 40.43
N LYS A 369 27.54 14.93 39.80
CA LYS A 369 27.93 13.69 40.48
C LYS A 369 29.28 13.82 41.18
N PHE A 370 30.28 14.40 40.52
CA PHE A 370 31.61 14.58 41.10
C PHE A 370 31.59 15.55 42.29
N THR A 371 30.83 16.65 42.21
CA THR A 371 30.63 17.59 43.31
C THR A 371 29.91 16.94 44.50
N ILE A 372 28.93 16.07 44.25
CA ILE A 372 28.24 15.29 45.28
C ILE A 372 29.17 14.23 45.88
N GLU A 373 30.00 13.56 45.10
CA GLU A 373 30.99 12.60 45.61
C GLU A 373 32.08 13.28 46.46
N GLN A 374 32.52 14.49 46.09
CA GLN A 374 33.45 15.30 46.88
C GLN A 374 32.81 15.74 48.21
N THR A 375 31.66 16.42 48.17
CA THR A 375 30.98 16.90 49.39
C THR A 375 30.58 15.75 50.33
N LEU A 376 30.22 14.57 49.78
CA LEU A 376 29.96 13.37 50.57
C LEU A 376 31.25 12.74 51.14
N SER A 377 32.41 12.97 50.54
CA SER A 377 33.71 12.66 51.15
C SER A 377 34.06 13.63 52.28
N ASP A 378 33.80 14.93 52.09
CA ASP A 378 34.07 15.97 53.09
C ASP A 378 33.20 15.78 54.33
N VAL A 379 31.90 15.48 54.15
CA VAL A 379 30.96 15.17 55.24
C VAL A 379 31.30 13.86 55.94
N ARG A 380 31.88 12.86 55.25
CA ARG A 380 32.41 11.65 55.91
C ARG A 380 33.60 11.98 56.81
N LEU A 381 34.54 12.81 56.34
CA LEU A 381 35.69 13.24 57.14
C LEU A 381 35.24 14.08 58.34
N GLU A 382 34.27 14.99 58.18
CA GLU A 382 33.65 15.67 59.32
C GLU A 382 33.00 14.69 60.31
N LEU A 383 32.28 13.67 59.82
CA LEU A 383 31.65 12.66 60.68
C LEU A 383 32.70 11.86 61.47
N GLU A 384 33.75 11.38 60.82
CA GLU A 384 34.86 10.66 61.47
C GLU A 384 35.51 11.54 62.56
N LEU A 385 35.81 12.81 62.25
CA LEU A 385 36.33 13.79 63.22
C LEU A 385 35.36 14.13 64.36
N LYS A 386 34.05 13.94 64.18
CA LYS A 386 33.01 14.13 65.21
C LYS A 386 32.84 12.87 66.05
N GLU A 387 32.94 11.68 65.45
CA GLU A 387 32.92 10.39 66.15
C GLU A 387 34.17 10.20 67.03
N GLU A 388 35.36 10.63 66.57
CA GLU A 388 36.57 10.67 67.40
C GLU A 388 36.40 11.60 68.61
N LYS A 389 35.88 12.82 68.39
CA LYS A 389 35.61 13.79 69.47
C LYS A 389 34.53 13.30 70.43
N TYR A 390 33.48 12.64 69.93
CA TYR A 390 32.46 12.02 70.76
C TYR A 390 33.04 10.87 71.58
N SER A 391 33.90 10.01 71.00
CA SER A 391 34.61 8.96 71.73
C SER A 391 35.54 9.53 72.82
N ALA A 392 36.20 10.67 72.57
CA ALA A 392 37.03 11.36 73.56
C ALA A 392 36.18 11.90 74.71
N LEU A 393 35.15 12.70 74.40
CA LEU A 393 34.22 13.26 75.39
C LEU A 393 33.45 12.17 76.16
N GLN A 394 33.16 11.02 75.53
CA GLN A 394 32.52 9.90 76.22
C GLN A 394 33.51 9.18 77.15
N ARG A 395 34.80 9.08 76.83
CA ARG A 395 35.81 8.59 77.79
C ARG A 395 35.96 9.54 78.98
N GLU A 396 36.06 10.84 78.73
CA GLU A 396 36.06 11.86 79.80
C GLU A 396 34.78 11.77 80.66
N LEU A 397 33.62 11.54 80.04
CA LEU A 397 32.35 11.34 80.76
C LEU A 397 32.33 10.03 81.55
N GLU A 398 32.82 8.92 81.00
CA GLU A 398 32.89 7.62 81.70
C GLU A 398 33.87 7.66 82.88
N GLU A 399 35.00 8.36 82.75
CA GLU A 399 35.95 8.66 83.83
C GLU A 399 35.30 9.54 84.92
N MET A 400 34.46 10.51 84.55
CA MET A 400 33.76 11.40 85.50
C MET A 400 32.50 10.77 86.14
N THR A 401 31.83 9.81 85.48
CA THR A 401 30.52 9.28 85.91
C THR A 401 30.63 8.12 86.90
N PHE A 402 31.79 7.45 87.00
CA PHE A 402 32.00 6.35 87.96
C PHE A 402 32.24 6.82 89.43
N GLY A 403 31.72 8.00 89.79
CA GLY A 403 32.11 8.77 90.99
C GLY A 403 31.04 9.00 92.07
N GLY A 404 29.89 8.29 92.11
CA GLY A 404 28.91 8.52 93.20
C GLY A 404 27.54 7.81 93.09
N GLY A 405 27.50 6.49 93.31
CA GLY A 405 26.23 5.73 93.27
C GLY A 405 25.31 5.98 94.47
N THR A 406 24.10 6.49 94.22
CA THR A 406 22.78 5.93 94.69
C THR A 406 21.61 6.88 94.38
N GLU A 407 21.69 8.16 94.74
CA GLU A 407 20.65 9.14 94.35
C GLU A 407 20.62 9.37 92.84
N GLU A 408 21.79 9.37 92.19
CA GLU A 408 21.89 9.52 90.75
C GLU A 408 21.29 8.32 90.00
N GLU A 409 21.35 7.10 90.54
CA GLU A 409 20.66 5.94 89.97
C GLU A 409 19.14 6.13 89.99
N ILE A 410 18.58 6.70 91.06
CA ILE A 410 17.14 7.00 91.15
C ILE A 410 16.76 8.13 90.17
N ALA A 411 17.64 9.13 89.98
CA ALA A 411 17.44 10.19 89.00
C ALA A 411 17.56 9.67 87.55
N GLN A 412 18.49 8.75 87.28
CA GLN A 412 18.64 8.06 86.01
C GLN A 412 17.44 7.15 85.72
N LEU A 413 16.96 6.36 86.69
CA LEU A 413 15.76 5.52 86.53
C LEU A 413 14.51 6.36 86.23
N LYS A 414 14.36 7.54 86.87
CA LYS A 414 13.27 8.49 86.53
C LYS A 414 13.42 9.07 85.12
N ARG A 415 14.63 9.46 84.71
CA ARG A 415 14.93 9.92 83.34
C ARG A 415 14.67 8.82 82.30
N GLN A 416 15.14 7.60 82.56
CA GLN A 416 14.91 6.42 81.73
C GLN A 416 13.42 6.08 81.64
N LYS A 417 12.65 6.20 82.74
CA LYS A 417 11.20 6.00 82.69
C LYS A 417 10.50 7.06 81.82
N MET A 418 10.84 8.34 81.97
CA MET A 418 10.31 9.41 81.12
C MET A 418 10.70 9.24 79.65
N GLU A 419 11.92 8.78 79.38
CA GLU A 419 12.42 8.49 78.03
C GLU A 419 11.75 7.25 77.41
N LEU A 420 11.40 6.23 78.21
CA LEU A 420 10.59 5.10 77.78
C LEU A 420 9.12 5.52 77.56
N ASP A 421 8.52 6.29 78.47
CA ASP A 421 7.17 6.84 78.30
C ASP A 421 7.09 7.73 77.02
N ARG A 422 8.16 8.48 76.70
CA ARG A 422 8.30 9.23 75.44
C ARG A 422 8.38 8.30 74.23
N ARG A 423 9.27 7.30 74.25
CA ARG A 423 9.42 6.34 73.14
C ARG A 423 8.18 5.50 72.89
N CYS A 424 7.40 5.17 73.93
CA CYS A 424 6.11 4.51 73.76
C CYS A 424 5.13 5.38 72.97
N LYS A 425 5.04 6.69 73.29
CA LYS A 425 4.21 7.63 72.54
C LYS A 425 4.68 7.83 71.11
N GLU A 426 5.99 7.97 70.90
CA GLU A 426 6.57 8.06 69.56
C GLU A 426 6.31 6.78 68.74
N GLN A 427 6.24 5.61 69.38
CA GLN A 427 5.80 4.36 68.74
C GLN A 427 4.29 4.27 68.52
N GLU A 428 3.46 4.86 69.38
CA GLU A 428 2.01 5.00 69.17
C GLU A 428 1.73 5.94 67.98
N GLU A 429 2.43 7.08 67.90
CA GLU A 429 2.38 8.04 66.79
C GLU A 429 2.91 7.42 65.47
N GLU A 430 4.04 6.70 65.49
CA GLU A 430 4.53 5.92 64.33
C GLU A 430 3.51 4.86 63.87
N LEU A 431 2.79 4.21 64.80
CA LEU A 431 1.77 3.21 64.46
C LEU A 431 0.52 3.83 63.84
N ASP A 432 0.06 4.98 64.33
CA ASP A 432 -1.07 5.72 63.75
C ASP A 432 -0.72 6.31 62.36
N GLU A 433 0.49 6.84 62.17
CA GLU A 433 0.97 7.25 60.84
C GLU A 433 1.01 6.08 59.86
N MET A 434 1.54 4.92 60.29
CA MET A 434 1.58 3.70 59.48
C MET A 434 0.18 3.17 59.18
N ALA A 435 -0.77 3.26 60.12
CA ALA A 435 -2.17 2.89 59.88
C ALA A 435 -2.85 3.81 58.84
N GLY A 436 -2.61 5.12 58.92
CA GLY A 436 -3.06 6.09 57.92
C GLY A 436 -2.45 5.84 56.53
N GLN A 437 -1.16 5.51 56.48
CA GLN A 437 -0.48 5.15 55.23
C GLN A 437 -1.03 3.84 54.63
N ILE A 438 -1.37 2.84 55.46
CA ILE A 438 -2.03 1.60 55.02
C ILE A 438 -3.40 1.92 54.40
N GLN A 439 -4.25 2.73 55.03
CA GLN A 439 -5.56 3.11 54.46
C GLN A 439 -5.43 3.83 53.11
N LEU A 440 -4.44 4.71 52.95
CA LEU A 440 -4.14 5.37 51.67
C LEU A 440 -3.71 4.36 50.60
N LEU A 441 -2.87 3.39 50.95
CA LEU A 441 -2.43 2.32 50.04
C LEU A 441 -3.58 1.36 49.66
N GLU A 442 -4.48 1.02 50.60
CA GLU A 442 -5.67 0.24 50.32
C GLU A 442 -6.65 0.99 49.39
N GLN A 443 -6.86 2.28 49.60
CA GLN A 443 -7.69 3.11 48.72
C GLN A 443 -7.07 3.28 47.32
N ALA A 444 -5.73 3.36 47.22
CA ALA A 444 -5.02 3.37 45.94
C ALA A 444 -5.13 2.00 45.23
N LYS A 445 -4.92 0.89 45.95
CA LYS A 445 -5.12 -0.47 45.46
C LYS A 445 -6.54 -0.67 44.91
N LEU A 446 -7.57 -0.24 45.63
CA LEU A 446 -8.97 -0.40 45.18
C LEU A 446 -9.24 0.33 43.86
N ARG A 447 -8.68 1.54 43.67
CA ARG A 447 -8.77 2.28 42.39
C ARG A 447 -8.06 1.54 41.26
N LEU A 448 -6.89 0.96 41.51
CA LEU A 448 -6.15 0.17 40.53
C LEU A 448 -6.88 -1.13 40.17
N GLU A 449 -7.50 -1.81 41.14
CA GLU A 449 -8.32 -3.00 40.90
C GLU A 449 -9.57 -2.69 40.07
N MET A 450 -10.27 -1.59 40.37
CA MET A 450 -11.38 -1.10 39.54
C MET A 450 -10.93 -0.74 38.12
N SER A 451 -9.79 -0.05 37.98
CA SER A 451 -9.22 0.31 36.67
C SER A 451 -8.84 -0.92 35.84
N LEU A 452 -8.21 -1.93 36.47
CA LEU A 452 -7.89 -3.20 35.83
C LEU A 452 -9.15 -3.95 35.36
N GLU A 453 -10.24 -3.95 36.14
CA GLU A 453 -11.47 -4.63 35.70
C GLU A 453 -12.21 -3.83 34.60
N THR A 454 -12.12 -2.51 34.56
CA THR A 454 -12.57 -1.74 33.38
C THR A 454 -11.73 -2.06 32.14
N MET A 455 -10.41 -2.09 32.24
CA MET A 455 -9.51 -2.46 31.13
C MET A 455 -9.78 -3.89 30.62
N ARG A 456 -10.03 -4.85 31.53
CA ARG A 456 -10.46 -6.22 31.17
C ARG A 456 -11.81 -6.25 30.48
N LYS A 457 -12.78 -5.46 30.96
CA LYS A 457 -14.12 -5.39 30.36
C LYS A 457 -14.08 -4.82 28.95
N ASP A 458 -13.26 -3.80 28.72
CA ASP A 458 -13.16 -3.17 27.41
C ASP A 458 -12.29 -3.99 26.44
N ALA A 459 -11.20 -4.62 26.90
CA ALA A 459 -10.45 -5.58 26.09
C ALA A 459 -11.30 -6.80 25.67
N ARG A 460 -12.22 -7.28 26.52
CA ARG A 460 -13.20 -8.32 26.15
C ARG A 460 -14.17 -7.87 25.05
N LYS A 461 -14.60 -6.59 25.07
CA LYS A 461 -15.45 -6.04 23.99
C LYS A 461 -14.66 -5.88 22.69
N GLU A 462 -13.43 -5.39 22.75
CA GLU A 462 -12.59 -5.21 21.56
C GLU A 462 -12.26 -6.57 20.93
N ALA A 463 -12.02 -7.60 21.73
CA ALA A 463 -11.88 -8.98 21.24
C ALA A 463 -13.17 -9.45 20.53
N GLN A 464 -14.34 -9.29 21.15
CA GLN A 464 -15.62 -9.63 20.50
C GLN A 464 -15.82 -8.86 19.19
N GLN A 465 -15.53 -7.56 19.17
CA GLN A 465 -15.64 -6.74 17.95
C GLN A 465 -14.67 -7.17 16.85
N ARG A 466 -13.45 -7.61 17.20
CA ARG A 466 -12.50 -8.22 16.25
C ARG A 466 -13.03 -9.54 15.69
N ASP A 467 -13.66 -10.37 16.52
CA ASP A 467 -14.25 -11.64 16.08
C ASP A 467 -15.48 -11.40 15.18
N ASP A 468 -16.36 -10.46 15.56
CA ASP A 468 -17.52 -10.01 14.77
C ASP A 468 -17.06 -9.47 13.38
N GLU A 469 -16.02 -8.63 13.35
CA GLU A 469 -15.38 -8.13 12.12
C GLU A 469 -14.79 -9.28 11.26
N LEU A 470 -14.20 -10.30 11.87
CA LEU A 470 -13.61 -11.44 11.15
C LEU A 470 -14.67 -12.38 10.55
N GLU A 471 -15.81 -12.57 11.21
CA GLU A 471 -16.96 -13.27 10.64
C GLU A 471 -17.59 -12.47 9.48
N GLU A 472 -17.61 -11.14 9.60
CA GLU A 472 -17.96 -10.21 8.51
C GLU A 472 -17.10 -10.45 7.25
N VAL A 473 -15.76 -10.45 7.39
CA VAL A 473 -14.82 -10.60 6.26
C VAL A 473 -14.94 -11.98 5.62
N ARG A 474 -15.17 -13.02 6.43
CA ARG A 474 -15.44 -14.38 5.94
C ARG A 474 -16.75 -14.44 5.16
N GLY A 475 -17.80 -13.78 5.66
CA GLY A 475 -19.11 -13.71 5.02
C GLY A 475 -19.09 -12.99 3.68
N SER A 476 -18.41 -11.84 3.57
CA SER A 476 -18.24 -11.11 2.31
C SER A 476 -17.36 -11.89 1.32
N SER A 477 -16.25 -12.46 1.79
CA SER A 477 -15.36 -13.28 0.94
C SER A 477 -16.06 -14.51 0.37
N TYR A 478 -16.87 -15.22 1.18
CA TYR A 478 -17.65 -16.37 0.73
C TYR A 478 -18.75 -15.99 -0.28
N LYS A 479 -19.42 -14.84 -0.09
CA LYS A 479 -20.35 -14.28 -1.10
C LYS A 479 -19.63 -13.95 -2.41
N LYS A 480 -18.41 -13.39 -2.35
CA LYS A 480 -17.61 -13.08 -3.55
C LYS A 480 -17.12 -14.35 -4.26
N ILE A 481 -16.71 -15.39 -3.53
CA ILE A 481 -16.37 -16.70 -4.10
C ILE A 481 -17.56 -17.26 -4.89
N LYS A 482 -18.76 -17.32 -4.30
CA LYS A 482 -19.97 -17.79 -4.99
C LYS A 482 -20.35 -16.98 -6.23
N SER A 483 -20.12 -15.67 -6.21
CA SER A 483 -20.30 -14.81 -7.38
C SER A 483 -19.31 -15.14 -8.50
N LEU A 484 -18.07 -15.55 -8.18
CA LEU A 484 -17.06 -15.94 -9.16
C LEU A 484 -17.27 -17.38 -9.66
N GLU A 485 -17.73 -18.29 -8.80
CA GLU A 485 -18.14 -19.65 -9.18
C GLU A 485 -19.26 -19.61 -10.22
N CYS A 486 -20.34 -18.86 -9.96
CA CYS A 486 -21.46 -18.68 -10.90
C CYS A 486 -21.04 -18.03 -12.23
N GLN A 487 -20.13 -17.04 -12.20
CA GLN A 487 -19.57 -16.43 -13.41
C GLN A 487 -18.73 -17.43 -14.23
N LEU A 488 -17.97 -18.31 -13.57
CA LEU A 488 -17.19 -19.35 -14.23
C LEU A 488 -18.07 -20.44 -14.85
N GLU A 489 -19.20 -20.76 -14.21
CA GLU A 489 -20.23 -21.64 -14.76
C GLU A 489 -20.85 -21.02 -16.03
N GLN A 490 -21.24 -19.74 -16.00
CA GLN A 490 -21.79 -19.01 -17.16
C GLN A 490 -20.81 -18.95 -18.34
N GLU A 491 -19.55 -18.55 -18.09
CA GLU A 491 -18.46 -18.57 -19.09
C GLU A 491 -18.22 -19.96 -19.70
N HIS A 492 -18.42 -21.03 -18.91
CA HIS A 492 -18.31 -22.40 -19.40
C HIS A 492 -19.50 -22.79 -20.30
N GLU A 493 -20.71 -22.37 -19.96
CA GLU A 493 -21.90 -22.57 -20.80
C GLU A 493 -21.81 -21.80 -22.12
N GLU A 494 -21.48 -20.50 -22.09
CA GLU A 494 -21.29 -19.66 -23.29
C GLU A 494 -20.18 -20.21 -24.20
N ARG A 495 -19.00 -20.54 -23.64
CA ARG A 495 -17.93 -21.20 -24.39
C ARG A 495 -18.39 -22.49 -25.07
N THR A 496 -19.28 -23.23 -24.43
CA THR A 496 -19.80 -24.50 -24.95
C THR A 496 -20.92 -24.28 -25.98
N LEU A 497 -21.63 -23.14 -25.94
CA LEU A 497 -22.52 -22.69 -27.01
C LEU A 497 -21.72 -22.34 -28.27
N LEU A 498 -20.75 -21.42 -28.13
CA LEU A 498 -19.88 -20.95 -29.22
C LEU A 498 -19.11 -22.09 -29.91
N LEU A 499 -18.74 -23.15 -29.17
CA LEU A 499 -18.12 -24.34 -29.76
C LEU A 499 -19.09 -25.20 -30.59
N ARG A 500 -20.39 -25.23 -30.26
CA ARG A 500 -21.41 -25.89 -31.10
C ARG A 500 -21.65 -25.09 -32.36
N GLU A 501 -21.90 -23.80 -32.22
CA GLU A 501 -22.14 -22.85 -33.33
C GLU A 501 -20.97 -22.84 -34.31
N LYS A 502 -19.72 -22.78 -33.79
CA LYS A 502 -18.52 -22.95 -34.62
C LYS A 502 -18.55 -24.27 -35.41
N HIS A 503 -18.87 -25.39 -34.77
CA HIS A 503 -18.95 -26.68 -35.47
C HIS A 503 -20.13 -26.76 -36.45
N ASP A 504 -21.22 -26.02 -36.24
CA ASP A 504 -22.32 -25.87 -37.20
C ASP A 504 -21.88 -25.04 -38.42
N LEU A 505 -21.17 -23.94 -38.21
CA LEU A 505 -20.58 -23.12 -39.27
C LEU A 505 -19.49 -23.88 -40.05
N GLU A 506 -18.60 -24.61 -39.38
CA GLU A 506 -17.62 -25.51 -40.03
C GLU A 506 -18.33 -26.57 -40.90
N ARG A 507 -19.46 -27.12 -40.46
CA ARG A 507 -20.25 -28.06 -41.27
C ARG A 507 -20.96 -27.39 -42.44
N ARG A 508 -21.50 -26.17 -42.27
CA ARG A 508 -22.06 -25.36 -43.37
C ARG A 508 -20.99 -25.04 -44.43
N LEU A 509 -19.80 -24.64 -44.01
CA LEU A 509 -18.67 -24.34 -44.89
C LEU A 509 -18.22 -25.58 -45.69
N ASN A 510 -18.03 -26.73 -45.03
CA ASN A 510 -17.68 -27.98 -45.72
C ASN A 510 -18.75 -28.39 -46.75
N ASN A 511 -20.04 -28.23 -46.44
CA ASN A 511 -21.12 -28.50 -47.39
C ASN A 511 -21.07 -27.57 -48.62
N LEU A 512 -20.76 -26.29 -48.42
CA LEU A 512 -20.59 -25.32 -49.52
C LEU A 512 -19.35 -25.65 -50.37
N GLU A 513 -18.22 -26.03 -49.75
CA GLU A 513 -17.03 -26.48 -50.48
C GLU A 513 -17.31 -27.74 -51.32
N ASP A 514 -18.06 -28.71 -50.81
CA ASP A 514 -18.41 -29.91 -51.58
C ASP A 514 -19.46 -29.64 -52.67
N GLN A 515 -20.38 -28.69 -52.47
CA GLN A 515 -21.26 -28.18 -53.54
C GLN A 515 -20.44 -27.51 -54.66
N ASP A 516 -19.56 -26.58 -54.32
CA ASP A 516 -18.64 -25.86 -55.23
C ASP A 516 -17.65 -26.81 -55.94
N ARG A 517 -17.29 -27.96 -55.34
CA ARG A 517 -16.57 -29.05 -56.02
C ARG A 517 -17.45 -29.80 -57.01
N VAL A 518 -18.70 -30.12 -56.66
CA VAL A 518 -19.67 -30.80 -57.53
C VAL A 518 -20.05 -29.93 -58.73
N GLU A 519 -20.25 -28.63 -58.53
CA GLU A 519 -20.54 -27.66 -59.59
C GLU A 519 -19.38 -27.55 -60.57
N ARG A 520 -18.14 -27.34 -60.10
CA ARG A 520 -16.97 -27.36 -60.99
C ARG A 520 -16.80 -28.69 -61.73
N ALA A 521 -17.09 -29.83 -61.09
CA ALA A 521 -17.06 -31.12 -61.77
C ALA A 521 -18.13 -31.25 -62.87
N ALA A 522 -19.32 -30.66 -62.66
CA ALA A 522 -20.38 -30.58 -63.66
C ALA A 522 -20.02 -29.61 -64.80
N GLU A 523 -19.45 -28.43 -64.50
CA GLU A 523 -18.91 -27.49 -65.48
C GLU A 523 -17.78 -28.12 -66.31
N GLU A 524 -16.84 -28.84 -65.68
CA GLU A 524 -15.80 -29.57 -66.39
C GLU A 524 -16.39 -30.64 -67.30
N ALA A 525 -17.38 -31.40 -66.84
CA ALA A 525 -18.07 -32.41 -67.66
C ALA A 525 -18.79 -31.76 -68.86
N ALA A 526 -19.47 -30.62 -68.66
CA ALA A 526 -20.11 -29.84 -69.72
C ALA A 526 -19.07 -29.26 -70.70
N SER A 527 -17.97 -28.70 -70.19
CA SER A 527 -16.83 -28.20 -70.96
C SER A 527 -16.19 -29.32 -71.78
N GLN A 528 -16.02 -30.51 -71.22
CA GLN A 528 -15.54 -31.69 -71.95
C GLN A 528 -16.56 -32.17 -73.00
N LYS A 529 -17.87 -32.12 -72.73
CA LYS A 529 -18.93 -32.42 -73.71
C LYS A 529 -18.86 -31.45 -74.90
N LEU A 530 -18.83 -30.14 -74.63
CA LEU A 530 -18.62 -29.11 -75.65
C LEU A 530 -17.30 -29.30 -76.42
N LYS A 531 -16.20 -29.68 -75.75
CA LYS A 531 -14.92 -30.03 -76.39
C LYS A 531 -15.02 -31.29 -77.26
N ARG A 532 -15.86 -32.29 -76.92
CA ARG A 532 -16.13 -33.48 -77.75
C ARG A 532 -16.99 -33.11 -78.97
N ASP A 533 -18.03 -32.31 -78.79
CA ASP A 533 -18.91 -31.89 -79.88
C ASP A 533 -18.21 -30.92 -80.85
N LEU A 534 -17.38 -30.01 -80.33
CA LEU A 534 -16.44 -29.20 -81.13
C LEU A 534 -15.48 -30.07 -81.96
N ARG A 535 -15.05 -31.23 -81.45
CA ARG A 535 -14.25 -32.20 -82.23
C ARG A 535 -15.07 -32.88 -83.34
N LYS A 536 -16.36 -33.20 -83.10
CA LYS A 536 -17.28 -33.70 -84.14
C LYS A 536 -17.50 -32.66 -85.24
N TYR A 537 -17.81 -31.42 -84.87
CA TYR A 537 -17.98 -30.33 -85.84
C TYR A 537 -16.67 -30.02 -86.60
N LYS A 538 -15.50 -30.11 -85.95
CA LYS A 538 -14.19 -30.02 -86.62
C LYS A 538 -13.86 -31.24 -87.49
N ALA A 539 -14.49 -32.39 -87.29
CA ALA A 539 -14.37 -33.54 -88.18
C ALA A 539 -15.25 -33.34 -89.43
N LEU A 540 -16.52 -32.96 -89.27
CA LEU A 540 -17.41 -32.55 -90.36
C LEU A 540 -16.82 -31.40 -91.20
N LEU A 541 -16.20 -30.42 -90.55
CA LEU A 541 -15.48 -29.34 -91.24
C LEU A 541 -14.27 -29.86 -92.01
N ARG A 542 -13.53 -30.86 -91.48
CA ARG A 542 -12.43 -31.51 -92.22
C ARG A 542 -12.92 -32.35 -93.39
N ASP A 543 -14.05 -33.03 -93.28
CA ASP A 543 -14.61 -33.80 -94.40
C ASP A 543 -15.04 -32.84 -95.53
N ALA A 544 -15.66 -31.70 -95.20
CA ALA A 544 -15.92 -30.62 -96.15
C ALA A 544 -14.64 -30.02 -96.73
N GLN A 545 -13.60 -29.82 -95.92
CA GLN A 545 -12.27 -29.37 -96.38
C GLN A 545 -11.58 -30.42 -97.27
N SER A 546 -11.77 -31.72 -97.04
CA SER A 546 -11.17 -32.79 -97.85
C SER A 546 -11.68 -32.84 -99.29
N GLN A 547 -12.92 -32.35 -99.53
CA GLN A 547 -13.45 -32.15 -100.88
C GLN A 547 -12.80 -30.94 -101.57
N LEU A 548 -12.26 -29.99 -100.81
CA LEU A 548 -11.65 -28.74 -101.25
C LEU A 548 -10.12 -28.84 -101.38
N GLU A 549 -9.46 -29.66 -100.54
CA GLU A 549 -8.01 -29.88 -100.51
C GLU A 549 -7.48 -30.72 -101.69
N ARG A 550 -8.35 -31.32 -102.51
CA ARG A 550 -7.94 -31.79 -103.86
C ARG A 550 -7.54 -30.66 -104.81
N ALA A 551 -7.73 -29.39 -104.42
CA ALA A 551 -7.60 -28.24 -105.31
C ALA A 551 -6.64 -27.12 -104.84
N LYS A 552 -5.54 -27.44 -104.13
CA LYS A 552 -4.19 -26.79 -104.26
C LYS A 552 -3.15 -27.37 -103.28
N SER A 553 -1.91 -27.51 -103.75
CA SER A 553 -0.74 -27.96 -102.98
C SER A 553 0.25 -26.82 -102.68
N ASP A 554 0.91 -26.90 -101.52
CA ASP A 554 2.08 -26.12 -101.08
C ASP A 554 1.92 -24.57 -100.96
N SER A 555 2.60 -23.88 -100.03
CA SER A 555 3.93 -24.16 -99.48
C SER A 555 4.12 -23.69 -98.02
N ALA A 556 5.00 -24.35 -97.28
CA ALA A 556 5.39 -23.96 -95.92
C ALA A 556 6.30 -22.70 -95.88
N GLY A 557 6.23 -21.92 -94.79
CA GLY A 557 7.17 -20.80 -94.54
C GLY A 557 6.76 -19.75 -93.51
N LYS A 558 5.45 -19.57 -93.23
CA LYS A 558 4.95 -18.47 -92.36
C LYS A 558 4.86 -18.77 -90.85
N ALA A 559 5.16 -20.00 -90.42
CA ALA A 559 5.05 -20.39 -89.00
C ALA A 559 6.24 -19.93 -88.15
N LEU A 560 7.47 -20.21 -88.60
CA LEU A 560 8.70 -19.96 -87.83
C LEU A 560 8.92 -18.48 -87.50
N ILE A 561 8.53 -17.58 -88.42
CA ILE A 561 8.64 -16.12 -88.26
C ILE A 561 7.65 -15.58 -87.20
N ARG A 562 6.53 -16.27 -86.93
CA ARG A 562 5.63 -15.89 -85.82
C ARG A 562 6.22 -16.30 -84.47
N GLN A 563 6.72 -17.53 -84.36
CA GLN A 563 7.28 -18.04 -83.11
C GLN A 563 8.42 -17.15 -82.56
N LEU A 564 9.30 -16.68 -83.44
CA LEU A 564 10.40 -15.77 -83.08
C LEU A 564 9.94 -14.32 -82.78
N ARG A 565 8.73 -13.92 -83.16
CA ARG A 565 8.15 -12.61 -82.76
C ARG A 565 7.50 -12.68 -81.39
N ASN A 566 6.68 -13.69 -81.14
CA ASN A 566 6.10 -13.94 -79.81
C ASN A 566 7.19 -14.02 -78.74
N GLN A 567 8.28 -14.75 -78.99
CA GLN A 567 9.42 -14.84 -78.05
C GLN A 567 10.17 -13.51 -77.84
N LEU A 568 10.04 -12.54 -78.74
CA LEU A 568 10.57 -11.18 -78.56
C LEU A 568 9.60 -10.33 -77.74
N GLU A 569 8.30 -10.38 -78.05
CA GLU A 569 7.24 -9.68 -77.31
C GLU A 569 7.17 -10.14 -75.84
N ASP A 570 7.29 -11.45 -75.58
CA ASP A 570 7.37 -12.02 -74.22
C ASP A 570 8.60 -11.52 -73.46
N ALA A 571 9.76 -11.40 -74.13
CA ALA A 571 10.99 -10.91 -73.52
C ALA A 571 10.97 -9.39 -73.26
N GLU A 572 10.36 -8.60 -74.15
CA GLU A 572 10.17 -7.16 -73.96
C GLU A 572 9.11 -6.87 -72.88
N SER A 573 8.05 -7.68 -72.79
CA SER A 573 7.08 -7.70 -71.69
C SER A 573 7.77 -7.96 -70.34
N ALA A 574 8.57 -9.04 -70.24
CA ALA A 574 9.33 -9.35 -69.04
C ALA A 574 10.33 -8.24 -68.67
N ARG A 575 10.99 -7.60 -69.65
CA ARG A 575 11.87 -6.45 -69.41
C ARG A 575 11.11 -5.23 -68.89
N SER A 576 9.90 -4.97 -69.42
CA SER A 576 9.03 -3.89 -68.97
C SER A 576 8.57 -4.10 -67.52
N ALA A 577 8.14 -5.31 -67.17
CA ALA A 577 7.79 -5.69 -65.80
C ALA A 577 9.00 -5.54 -64.85
N ALA A 578 10.18 -6.03 -65.23
CA ALA A 578 11.40 -5.91 -64.42
C ALA A 578 11.83 -4.45 -64.21
N VAL A 579 11.68 -3.58 -65.22
CA VAL A 579 11.95 -2.13 -65.07
C VAL A 579 10.96 -1.48 -64.11
N LYS A 580 9.66 -1.81 -64.17
CA LYS A 580 8.67 -1.29 -63.22
C LYS A 580 8.98 -1.71 -61.77
N VAL A 581 9.28 -2.98 -61.54
CA VAL A 581 9.69 -3.48 -60.21
C VAL A 581 10.96 -2.77 -59.72
N ARG A 582 11.93 -2.54 -60.61
CA ARG A 582 13.15 -1.79 -60.27
C ARG A 582 12.85 -0.32 -59.91
N GLN A 583 11.93 0.34 -60.62
CA GLN A 583 11.52 1.71 -60.32
C GLN A 583 10.78 1.80 -58.98
N VAL A 584 9.92 0.83 -58.65
CA VAL A 584 9.26 0.75 -57.32
C VAL A 584 10.32 0.61 -56.21
N ALA A 585 11.27 -0.32 -56.36
CA ALA A 585 12.36 -0.48 -55.40
C ALA A 585 13.30 0.75 -55.35
N GLU A 586 13.49 1.47 -56.45
CA GLU A 586 14.23 2.75 -56.49
C GLU A 586 13.48 3.87 -55.74
N SER A 587 12.15 3.91 -55.75
CA SER A 587 11.35 4.83 -54.92
C SER A 587 11.29 4.42 -53.46
N GLU A 588 11.09 3.13 -53.15
CA GLU A 588 11.09 2.62 -51.77
C GLU A 588 12.45 2.88 -51.08
N LEU A 589 13.55 2.77 -51.83
CA LEU A 589 14.88 3.14 -51.33
C LEU A 589 15.02 4.64 -51.04
N GLN A 590 14.40 5.52 -51.85
CA GLN A 590 14.40 6.97 -51.61
C GLN A 590 13.54 7.35 -50.41
N ASP A 591 12.35 6.76 -50.27
CA ASP A 591 11.48 6.97 -49.11
C ASP A 591 12.16 6.49 -47.81
N VAL A 592 12.83 5.33 -47.84
CA VAL A 592 13.63 4.84 -46.69
C VAL A 592 14.83 5.73 -46.39
N GLN A 593 15.47 6.35 -47.39
CA GLN A 593 16.55 7.32 -47.18
C GLN A 593 16.02 8.61 -46.53
N LEU A 594 14.88 9.14 -46.95
CA LEU A 594 14.24 10.31 -46.34
C LEU A 594 13.83 10.02 -44.88
N MET A 595 13.17 8.88 -44.63
CA MET A 595 12.83 8.43 -43.27
C MET A 595 14.07 8.28 -42.37
N LEU A 596 15.21 7.84 -42.93
CA LEU A 596 16.48 7.74 -42.20
C LEU A 596 17.07 9.13 -41.88
N GLU A 597 17.01 10.09 -42.81
CA GLU A 597 17.44 11.47 -42.53
C GLU A 597 16.56 12.15 -41.48
N GLU A 598 15.23 11.97 -41.55
CA GLU A 598 14.30 12.52 -40.57
C GLU A 598 14.51 11.90 -39.19
N ALA A 599 14.71 10.59 -39.10
CA ALA A 599 15.09 9.93 -37.85
C ALA A 599 16.45 10.41 -37.31
N GLN A 600 17.42 10.73 -38.18
CA GLN A 600 18.71 11.30 -37.76
C GLN A 600 18.58 12.74 -37.24
N ARG A 601 17.73 13.59 -37.86
CA ARG A 601 17.40 14.92 -37.32
C ARG A 601 16.69 14.82 -35.98
N ALA A 602 15.62 14.02 -35.89
CA ALA A 602 14.88 13.81 -34.65
C ALA A 602 15.76 13.27 -33.51
N ARG A 603 16.73 12.39 -33.83
CA ARG A 603 17.77 11.99 -32.88
C ARG A 603 18.64 13.17 -32.46
N PHE A 604 19.22 13.92 -33.40
CA PHE A 604 20.09 15.06 -33.10
C PHE A 604 19.39 16.08 -32.21
N ASP A 605 18.16 16.46 -32.54
CA ASP A 605 17.34 17.40 -31.76
C ASP A 605 17.04 16.86 -30.34
N SER A 606 16.95 15.54 -30.16
CA SER A 606 16.79 14.90 -28.84
C SER A 606 18.10 14.85 -28.05
N GLU A 607 19.23 14.67 -28.74
CA GLU A 607 20.58 14.63 -28.18
C GLU A 607 20.99 16.04 -27.72
N GLU A 608 20.71 17.07 -28.52
CA GLU A 608 20.90 18.47 -28.14
C GLU A 608 20.07 18.84 -26.91
N ARG A 609 18.75 18.54 -26.90
CA ARG A 609 17.88 18.75 -25.72
C ARG A 609 18.37 18.01 -24.47
N ALA A 610 18.88 16.79 -24.62
CA ALA A 610 19.47 16.05 -23.51
C ALA A 610 20.73 16.74 -22.97
N THR A 611 21.62 17.26 -23.85
CA THR A 611 22.77 18.03 -23.39
C THR A 611 22.37 19.37 -22.77
N ALA A 612 21.30 20.02 -23.24
CA ALA A 612 20.78 21.26 -22.65
C ALA A 612 20.32 21.01 -21.21
N ALA A 613 19.39 20.08 -21.01
CA ALA A 613 18.92 19.69 -19.67
C ALA A 613 20.06 19.20 -18.75
N GLN A 614 21.12 18.62 -19.30
CA GLN A 614 22.31 18.22 -18.53
C GLN A 614 23.23 19.40 -18.15
N ARG A 615 23.24 20.51 -18.90
CA ARG A 615 23.84 21.78 -18.48
C ARG A 615 23.00 22.45 -17.41
N ASP A 616 21.69 22.59 -17.63
CA ASP A 616 20.75 23.18 -16.67
C ASP A 616 20.83 22.46 -15.31
N ARG A 617 20.91 21.12 -15.31
CA ARG A 617 21.11 20.32 -14.09
C ARG A 617 22.47 20.55 -13.43
N ALA A 618 23.52 20.82 -14.19
CA ALA A 618 24.85 21.11 -13.63
C ALA A 618 24.91 22.52 -13.02
N GLU A 619 24.24 23.50 -13.65
CA GLU A 619 24.11 24.86 -13.12
C GLU A 619 23.25 24.88 -11.84
N LEU A 620 22.13 24.16 -11.82
CA LEU A 620 21.31 23.98 -10.61
C LEU A 620 22.05 23.22 -9.50
N GLN A 621 22.87 22.22 -9.82
CA GLN A 621 23.70 21.55 -8.81
C GLN A 621 24.76 22.50 -8.23
N ALA A 622 25.47 23.25 -9.07
CA ALA A 622 26.43 24.24 -8.59
C ALA A 622 25.76 25.30 -7.70
N GLN A 623 24.54 25.74 -8.04
CA GLN A 623 23.78 26.67 -7.21
C GLN A 623 23.33 26.04 -5.88
N ILE A 624 23.01 24.75 -5.82
CA ILE A 624 22.76 24.03 -4.56
C ILE A 624 24.04 23.97 -3.72
N ASP A 625 25.16 23.59 -4.32
CA ASP A 625 26.46 23.49 -3.65
C ASP A 625 26.90 24.85 -3.06
N GLU A 626 26.72 25.96 -3.79
CA GLU A 626 26.94 27.34 -3.31
C GLU A 626 26.03 27.69 -2.11
N ASN A 627 24.74 27.34 -2.16
CA ASN A 627 23.81 27.59 -1.04
C ASN A 627 24.17 26.77 0.21
N ASP A 628 24.64 25.53 0.04
CA ASP A 628 25.11 24.69 1.15
C ASP A 628 26.43 25.22 1.74
N GLU A 629 27.33 25.79 0.93
CA GLU A 629 28.52 26.50 1.42
C GLU A 629 28.15 27.79 2.19
N GLU A 630 27.21 28.62 1.70
CA GLU A 630 26.71 29.79 2.44
C GLU A 630 26.05 29.40 3.77
N MET A 631 25.27 28.32 3.78
CA MET A 631 24.64 27.79 5.00
C MET A 631 25.67 27.17 5.96
N ALA A 632 26.73 26.55 5.46
CA ALA A 632 27.86 26.09 6.27
C ALA A 632 28.65 27.27 6.87
N GLU A 633 28.88 28.34 6.10
CA GLU A 633 29.44 29.61 6.56
C GLU A 633 28.58 30.26 7.66
N LEU A 634 27.25 30.32 7.49
CA LEU A 634 26.32 30.84 8.49
C LEU A 634 26.32 30.00 9.77
N MET A 635 26.29 28.66 9.66
CA MET A 635 26.40 27.75 10.81
C MET A 635 27.76 27.87 11.52
N LYS A 636 28.85 28.12 10.79
CA LYS A 636 30.20 28.36 11.33
C LYS A 636 30.27 29.70 12.07
N LYS A 637 29.67 30.76 11.51
CA LYS A 637 29.53 32.09 12.15
C LYS A 637 28.68 32.00 13.43
N TYR A 638 27.54 31.30 13.39
CA TYR A 638 26.71 31.03 14.56
C TYR A 638 27.42 30.18 15.63
N SER A 639 28.17 29.14 15.23
CA SER A 639 28.97 28.35 16.16
C SER A 639 30.08 29.19 16.82
N ALA A 640 30.67 30.15 16.10
CA ALA A 640 31.65 31.07 16.65
C ALA A 640 31.03 32.05 17.66
N THR A 641 29.87 32.66 17.39
CA THR A 641 29.21 33.56 18.34
C THR A 641 28.67 32.83 19.57
N VAL A 642 28.16 31.61 19.43
CA VAL A 642 27.78 30.76 20.58
C VAL A 642 29.00 30.40 21.44
N LYS A 643 30.15 30.09 20.82
CA LYS A 643 31.41 29.88 21.56
C LYS A 643 31.87 31.15 22.28
N GLN A 644 31.83 32.30 21.61
CA GLN A 644 32.17 33.58 22.21
C GLN A 644 31.30 33.87 23.44
N LEU A 645 29.97 33.78 23.30
CA LEU A 645 29.03 33.92 24.43
C LEU A 645 29.37 32.96 25.58
N SER A 646 29.65 31.68 25.29
CA SER A 646 30.03 30.73 26.34
C SER A 646 31.35 31.09 27.05
N SER A 647 32.30 31.72 26.35
CA SER A 647 33.55 32.20 26.96
C SER A 647 33.36 33.49 27.76
N GLU A 648 32.51 34.41 27.30
CA GLU A 648 32.13 35.61 28.05
C GLU A 648 31.35 35.23 29.32
N GLN A 649 30.52 34.20 29.25
CA GLN A 649 29.76 33.68 30.38
C GLN A 649 30.64 32.95 31.41
N ALA A 650 31.68 32.23 30.96
CA ALA A 650 32.71 31.67 31.83
C ALA A 650 33.56 32.77 32.52
N MET A 651 33.94 33.81 31.78
CA MET A 651 34.64 34.98 32.34
C MET A 651 33.79 35.69 33.42
N ILE A 652 32.47 35.76 33.24
CA ILE A 652 31.56 36.30 34.27
C ILE A 652 31.61 35.43 35.54
N THR A 653 31.54 34.10 35.43
CA THR A 653 31.63 33.23 36.62
C THR A 653 33.01 33.29 37.30
N ASP A 654 34.09 33.48 36.55
CA ASP A 654 35.43 33.69 37.12
C ASP A 654 35.52 35.03 37.87
N TYR A 655 34.87 36.09 37.38
CA TYR A 655 34.75 37.35 38.12
C TYR A 655 33.88 37.23 39.37
N GLU A 656 32.78 36.47 39.33
CA GLU A 656 31.95 36.18 40.51
C GLU A 656 32.72 35.40 41.59
N LEU A 657 33.50 34.39 41.19
CA LEU A 657 34.42 33.68 42.08
C LEU A 657 35.49 34.62 42.66
N LYS A 658 36.12 35.45 41.83
CA LYS A 658 37.13 36.42 42.29
C LYS A 658 36.56 37.46 43.26
N ILE A 659 35.30 37.87 43.09
CA ILE A 659 34.58 38.71 44.05
C ILE A 659 34.36 37.94 45.37
N SER A 660 33.95 36.67 45.33
CA SER A 660 33.75 35.83 46.51
C SER A 660 35.06 35.63 47.31
N GLU A 661 36.18 35.39 46.62
CA GLU A 661 37.51 35.33 47.22
C GLU A 661 37.86 36.64 47.94
N LEU A 662 37.68 37.79 47.29
CA LEU A 662 37.92 39.11 47.87
C LEU A 662 37.00 39.41 49.07
N GLU A 663 35.76 38.89 49.08
CA GLU A 663 34.88 38.96 50.25
C GLU A 663 35.32 38.05 51.40
N SER A 664 35.99 36.91 51.09
CA SER A 664 36.58 36.03 52.10
C SER A 664 37.87 36.62 52.71
N GLU A 665 38.74 37.22 51.91
CA GLU A 665 39.92 37.96 52.38
C GLU A 665 39.49 39.14 53.27
N LYS A 666 38.42 39.85 52.89
CA LYS A 666 37.78 40.91 53.66
C LYS A 666 37.11 40.44 54.97
N LYS A 667 36.82 39.14 55.12
CA LYS A 667 36.46 38.54 56.43
C LYS A 667 37.72 38.21 57.24
N SER A 668 38.70 37.54 56.64
CA SER A 668 39.98 37.21 57.29
C SER A 668 40.68 38.44 57.86
N LEU A 669 40.75 39.55 57.11
CA LEU A 669 41.33 40.81 57.56
C LEU A 669 40.55 41.44 58.73
N LYS A 670 39.24 41.21 58.84
CA LYS A 670 38.45 41.66 60.01
C LYS A 670 38.73 40.80 61.24
N GLU A 671 38.95 39.49 61.07
CA GLU A 671 39.33 38.59 62.16
C GLU A 671 40.76 38.89 62.65
N GLN A 672 41.69 39.23 61.75
CA GLN A 672 43.02 39.72 62.12
C GLN A 672 42.96 41.06 62.87
N ILE A 673 42.08 41.99 62.49
CA ILE A 673 41.83 43.23 63.25
C ILE A 673 41.23 42.92 64.63
N SER A 674 40.34 41.92 64.73
CA SER A 674 39.78 41.46 66.00
C SER A 674 40.86 40.90 66.94
N ASP A 675 41.79 40.10 66.43
CA ASP A 675 42.86 39.48 67.24
C ASP A 675 44.01 40.45 67.60
N LEU A 676 44.21 41.50 66.79
CA LEU A 676 45.08 42.63 67.17
C LEU A 676 44.42 43.53 68.22
N THR A 677 43.08 43.61 68.24
CA THR A 677 42.33 44.38 69.24
C THR A 677 42.32 43.66 70.59
N SER A 678 42.07 42.34 70.62
CA SER A 678 42.13 41.55 71.87
C SER A 678 43.51 41.56 72.52
N ARG A 679 44.58 41.61 71.70
CA ARG A 679 45.96 41.80 72.19
C ARG A 679 46.19 43.17 72.81
N LEU A 680 45.56 44.23 72.29
CA LEU A 680 45.65 45.58 72.85
C LEU A 680 44.97 45.65 74.24
N GLU A 681 43.76 45.09 74.36
CA GLU A 681 42.99 45.00 75.62
C GLU A 681 43.74 44.27 76.75
N SER A 682 44.69 43.39 76.41
CA SER A 682 45.48 42.63 77.38
C SER A 682 46.56 43.45 78.12
N VAL A 683 46.97 44.61 77.59
CA VAL A 683 48.12 45.38 78.09
C VAL A 683 47.72 46.50 79.06
N GLU A 684 46.50 47.04 78.95
CA GLU A 684 46.10 48.27 79.67
C GLU A 684 45.65 48.05 81.13
N ASN A 685 45.56 46.81 81.60
CA ASN A 685 44.96 46.42 82.89
C ASN A 685 45.94 46.34 84.08
N ILE A 686 46.89 47.29 84.23
CA ILE A 686 47.77 47.36 85.41
C ILE A 686 47.87 48.79 86.00
N GLY A 687 47.27 48.97 87.18
CA GLY A 687 47.73 49.95 88.18
C GLY A 687 46.85 51.18 88.40
N ASP A 688 45.90 51.09 89.34
CA ASP A 688 45.15 52.24 89.86
C ASP A 688 45.15 52.27 91.40
N SER A 689 45.71 53.33 92.01
CA SER A 689 45.38 53.77 93.38
C SER A 689 45.98 55.17 93.64
N SER A 690 45.24 56.28 93.52
CA SER A 690 44.24 56.79 94.48
C SER A 690 44.83 57.61 95.66
N THR A 691 44.64 58.94 95.61
CA THR A 691 44.40 59.81 96.79
C THR A 691 43.07 60.57 96.64
N SER A 692 41.92 59.92 96.64
CA SER A 692 41.69 58.47 96.56
C SER A 692 40.22 58.12 96.44
N ILE A 693 39.42 58.78 97.27
CA ILE A 693 38.11 58.30 97.72
C ILE A 693 37.07 59.44 97.76
N GLN A 694 37.48 60.71 97.60
CA GLN A 694 36.56 61.84 97.49
C GLN A 694 36.50 62.42 96.08
N PHE A 695 37.65 62.72 95.44
CA PHE A 695 37.67 62.95 94.00
C PHE A 695 37.07 61.74 93.30
N LYS A 696 37.61 60.52 93.52
CA LYS A 696 36.99 59.27 93.06
C LYS A 696 35.55 59.02 93.50
N ARG A 697 34.92 59.71 94.47
CA ARG A 697 33.49 59.48 94.77
C ARG A 697 32.57 60.40 93.97
N LEU A 698 32.96 61.65 93.72
CA LEU A 698 32.26 62.49 92.75
C LEU A 698 32.62 62.09 91.32
N GLU A 699 33.87 61.74 91.06
CA GLU A 699 34.37 61.17 89.81
C GLU A 699 33.87 59.74 89.58
N LEU A 700 33.60 58.88 90.58
CA LEU A 700 32.81 57.64 90.37
C LEU A 700 31.33 57.94 90.20
N ARG A 701 30.80 59.07 90.67
CA ARG A 701 29.40 59.45 90.41
C ARG A 701 29.25 59.98 88.99
N THR A 702 30.20 60.79 88.55
CA THR A 702 30.36 61.27 87.18
C THR A 702 30.69 60.10 86.27
N LYS A 703 31.66 59.24 86.56
CA LYS A 703 31.93 57.99 85.82
C LYS A 703 30.84 56.93 85.95
N GLU A 704 30.01 56.90 86.99
CA GLU A 704 28.77 56.08 86.99
C GLU A 704 27.78 56.64 85.97
N LEU A 705 27.62 57.96 85.91
CA LEU A 705 26.66 58.61 85.03
C LEU A 705 27.16 58.70 83.58
N GLU A 706 28.47 58.84 83.37
CA GLU A 706 29.17 58.72 82.09
C GLU A 706 29.17 57.26 81.66
N SER A 707 29.56 56.29 82.49
CA SER A 707 29.45 54.86 82.12
C SER A 707 28.00 54.44 81.85
N ARG A 708 27.00 54.96 82.59
CA ARG A 708 25.59 54.74 82.27
C ARG A 708 25.14 55.49 81.02
N LEU A 709 25.68 56.66 80.72
CA LEU A 709 25.39 57.42 79.51
C LEU A 709 26.08 56.81 78.28
N GLU A 710 27.28 56.27 78.43
CA GLU A 710 28.04 55.48 77.46
C GLU A 710 27.38 54.11 77.26
N PHE A 711 26.81 53.50 78.30
CA PHE A 711 26.02 52.28 78.18
C PHE A 711 24.65 52.56 77.53
N GLU A 712 23.98 53.67 77.87
CA GLU A 712 22.83 54.20 77.12
C GLU A 712 23.22 54.45 75.66
N GLN A 713 24.30 55.16 75.39
CA GLN A 713 24.74 55.49 74.03
C GLN A 713 25.20 54.24 73.25
N ALA A 714 25.86 53.27 73.90
CA ALA A 714 26.27 52.02 73.25
C ALA A 714 25.09 51.06 73.03
N THR A 715 24.12 50.99 73.95
CA THR A 715 22.89 50.23 73.73
C THR A 715 22.01 50.92 72.68
N ARG A 716 21.86 52.24 72.73
CA ARG A 716 21.15 53.07 71.75
C ARG A 716 21.81 53.00 70.37
N ALA A 717 23.13 53.05 70.27
CA ALA A 717 23.86 52.84 69.02
C ALA A 717 23.73 51.39 68.50
N ARG A 718 23.76 50.38 69.38
CA ARG A 718 23.45 48.98 69.00
C ARG A 718 22.02 48.85 68.47
N MET A 719 21.05 49.51 69.11
CA MET A 719 19.65 49.54 68.70
C MET A 719 19.46 50.33 67.40
N GLU A 720 20.14 51.47 67.20
CA GLU A 720 20.13 52.24 65.95
C GLU A 720 20.81 51.48 64.80
N ILE A 721 21.88 50.73 65.07
CA ILE A 721 22.51 49.82 64.09
C ILE A 721 21.57 48.66 63.75
N GLN A 722 20.84 48.08 64.71
CA GLN A 722 19.82 47.07 64.42
C GLN A 722 18.62 47.66 63.66
N LEU A 723 18.13 48.83 64.06
CA LEU A 723 16.99 49.52 63.44
C LEU A 723 17.35 49.95 62.01
N ASN A 724 18.57 50.42 61.75
CA ASN A 724 19.06 50.70 60.41
C ASN A 724 19.24 49.41 59.59
N ARG A 725 19.80 48.32 60.14
CA ARG A 725 19.82 47.02 59.44
C ARG A 725 18.42 46.51 59.10
N HIS A 726 17.44 46.74 59.96
CA HIS A 726 16.04 46.39 59.71
C HIS A 726 15.38 47.33 58.68
N LYS A 727 15.75 48.62 58.62
CA LYS A 727 15.39 49.53 57.51
C LYS A 727 16.02 49.07 56.20
N ASP A 728 17.32 48.82 56.16
CA ASP A 728 18.03 48.32 54.96
C ASP A 728 17.39 47.03 54.43
N SER A 729 16.96 46.14 55.35
CA SER A 729 16.27 44.90 55.01
C SER A 729 14.83 45.13 54.53
N LEU A 730 14.11 46.09 55.13
CA LEU A 730 12.76 46.50 54.73
C LEU A 730 12.77 47.19 53.36
N GLU A 731 13.72 48.09 53.12
CA GLU A 731 13.91 48.79 51.85
C GLU A 731 14.33 47.82 50.74
N LYS A 732 15.21 46.85 51.03
CA LYS A 732 15.50 45.74 50.11
C LYS A 732 14.25 44.93 49.79
N ALA A 733 13.51 44.46 50.80
CA ALA A 733 12.27 43.71 50.60
C ALA A 733 11.21 44.52 49.83
N GLN A 734 11.07 45.83 50.09
CA GLN A 734 10.20 46.71 49.31
C GLN A 734 10.70 46.90 47.87
N SER A 735 12.02 46.96 47.64
CA SER A 735 12.60 47.02 46.30
C SER A 735 12.34 45.71 45.54
N GLU A 736 12.48 44.56 46.18
CA GLU A 736 12.19 43.23 45.62
C GLU A 736 10.71 43.07 45.31
N ILE A 737 9.81 43.50 46.22
CA ILE A 737 8.35 43.55 45.98
C ILE A 737 8.01 44.49 44.82
N SER A 738 8.72 45.62 44.66
CA SER A 738 8.51 46.52 43.52
C SER A 738 8.99 45.89 42.20
N GLN A 739 10.09 45.13 42.22
CA GLN A 739 10.62 44.42 41.07
C GLN A 739 9.77 43.21 40.67
N THR A 740 9.26 42.44 41.62
CA THR A 740 8.33 41.33 41.31
C THR A 740 7.02 41.88 40.75
N ARG A 741 6.48 42.97 41.31
CA ARG A 741 5.25 43.61 40.82
C ARG A 741 5.40 44.25 39.42
N THR A 742 6.56 44.80 39.10
CA THR A 742 6.84 45.28 37.73
C THR A 742 7.04 44.12 36.76
N LYS A 743 7.77 43.06 37.13
CA LYS A 743 7.86 41.81 36.34
C LYS A 743 6.48 41.20 36.09
N GLU A 744 5.60 41.21 37.09
CA GLU A 744 4.22 40.74 36.98
C GLU A 744 3.41 41.58 35.97
N MET A 745 3.48 42.92 36.02
CA MET A 745 2.82 43.75 34.99
C MET A 745 3.31 43.42 33.58
N HIS A 746 4.63 43.27 33.38
CA HIS A 746 5.19 42.94 32.07
C HIS A 746 4.72 41.57 31.58
N ALA A 747 4.60 40.57 32.48
CA ALA A 747 4.04 39.27 32.18
C ALA A 747 2.53 39.35 31.85
N GLN A 748 1.74 40.13 32.59
CA GLN A 748 0.32 40.37 32.30
C GLN A 748 0.12 41.11 30.96
N GLU A 749 1.01 42.05 30.60
CA GLU A 749 0.98 42.71 29.30
C GLU A 749 1.38 41.78 28.15
N ALA A 750 2.42 40.95 28.33
CA ALA A 750 2.80 39.94 27.36
C ALA A 750 1.64 38.94 27.13
N LEU A 751 0.97 38.52 28.20
CA LEU A 751 -0.23 37.68 28.13
C LEU A 751 -1.38 38.37 27.38
N LYS A 752 -1.63 39.67 27.63
CA LYS A 752 -2.64 40.46 26.89
C LYS A 752 -2.30 40.57 25.39
N LYS A 753 -1.02 40.76 25.04
CA LYS A 753 -0.53 40.81 23.65
C LYS A 753 -0.66 39.44 22.95
N ALA A 754 -0.30 38.35 23.64
CA ALA A 754 -0.52 36.98 23.15
C ALA A 754 -2.03 36.65 22.98
N GLN A 755 -2.88 37.06 23.91
CA GLN A 755 -4.33 36.90 23.78
C GLN A 755 -4.94 37.76 22.66
N LYS A 756 -4.33 38.89 22.28
CA LYS A 756 -4.77 39.70 21.13
C LYS A 756 -4.43 38.99 19.82
N THR A 757 -3.17 38.58 19.64
CA THR A 757 -2.72 37.83 18.45
C THR A 757 -3.45 36.50 18.27
N ILE A 758 -3.79 35.79 19.36
CA ILE A 758 -4.63 34.56 19.30
C ILE A 758 -6.07 34.85 18.84
N ARG A 759 -6.63 36.07 19.04
CA ARG A 759 -7.92 36.45 18.45
C ARG A 759 -7.77 36.80 16.98
N GLU A 760 -6.77 37.61 16.64
CA GLU A 760 -6.48 38.03 15.27
C GLU A 760 -6.26 36.82 14.35
N LEU A 761 -5.43 35.85 14.77
CA LEU A 761 -5.22 34.59 14.03
C LEU A 761 -6.49 33.72 13.90
N ARG A 762 -7.45 33.80 14.84
CA ARG A 762 -8.75 33.10 14.74
C ARG A 762 -9.70 33.79 13.77
N GLU A 763 -9.68 35.11 13.72
CA GLU A 763 -10.45 35.92 12.78
C GLU A 763 -9.90 35.75 11.35
N GLU A 764 -8.57 35.69 11.18
CA GLU A 764 -7.91 35.33 9.92
C GLU A 764 -8.25 33.90 9.48
N LEU A 765 -8.18 32.91 10.37
CA LEU A 765 -8.58 31.53 10.08
C LEU A 765 -10.04 31.44 9.59
N HIS A 766 -10.96 32.17 10.23
CA HIS A 766 -12.36 32.21 9.82
C HIS A 766 -12.57 32.92 8.48
N LEU A 767 -11.78 33.97 8.18
CA LEU A 767 -11.77 34.63 6.87
C LEU A 767 -11.24 33.72 5.76
N VAL A 768 -10.22 32.90 6.03
CA VAL A 768 -9.70 31.90 5.09
C VAL A 768 -10.74 30.80 4.85
N ALA A 769 -11.34 30.24 5.91
CA ALA A 769 -12.39 29.22 5.79
C ALA A 769 -13.63 29.72 5.00
N ASN A 770 -14.03 30.98 5.19
CA ASN A 770 -15.11 31.58 4.41
C ASN A 770 -14.74 31.70 2.92
N LYS A 771 -13.51 32.12 2.60
CA LYS A 771 -13.00 32.20 1.21
C LYS A 771 -12.87 30.82 0.55
N GLU A 772 -12.49 29.80 1.31
CA GLU A 772 -12.46 28.41 0.85
C GLU A 772 -13.87 27.92 0.51
N GLN A 773 -14.85 28.15 1.41
CA GLN A 773 -16.25 27.78 1.18
C GLN A 773 -16.86 28.52 -0.02
N GLU A 774 -16.56 29.82 -0.21
CA GLU A 774 -16.91 30.57 -1.41
C GLU A 774 -16.24 30.00 -2.69
N SER A 775 -15.03 29.48 -2.58
CA SER A 775 -14.32 28.87 -3.70
C SER A 775 -14.90 27.51 -4.06
N LEU A 776 -15.33 26.74 -3.04
CA LEU A 776 -16.03 25.47 -3.21
C LEU A 776 -17.42 25.62 -3.84
N THR A 777 -18.18 26.68 -3.52
CA THR A 777 -19.45 26.96 -4.21
C THR A 777 -19.21 27.37 -5.67
N LYS A 778 -18.31 28.34 -5.92
CA LYS A 778 -17.93 28.76 -7.28
C LYS A 778 -17.44 27.58 -8.13
N ARG A 779 -16.67 26.66 -7.55
CA ARG A 779 -16.22 25.43 -8.21
C ARG A 779 -17.40 24.51 -8.58
N LYS A 780 -18.34 24.27 -7.66
CA LYS A 780 -19.55 23.46 -7.90
C LYS A 780 -20.47 24.06 -8.97
N ASP A 781 -20.58 25.38 -9.02
CA ASP A 781 -21.40 26.06 -10.03
C ASP A 781 -20.72 26.06 -11.42
N LEU A 782 -19.39 25.99 -11.48
CA LEU A 782 -18.63 25.75 -12.72
C LEU A 782 -18.71 24.28 -13.17
N GLU A 783 -18.59 23.32 -12.25
CA GLU A 783 -18.75 21.89 -12.51
C GLU A 783 -20.11 21.61 -13.17
N LYS A 784 -21.20 22.12 -12.60
CA LYS A 784 -22.56 21.99 -13.19
C LYS A 784 -22.71 22.63 -14.57
N ARG A 785 -22.06 23.77 -14.82
CA ARG A 785 -22.12 24.42 -16.14
C ARG A 785 -21.37 23.62 -17.19
N LEU A 786 -20.25 23.01 -16.81
CA LEU A 786 -19.48 22.13 -17.68
C LEU A 786 -20.28 20.85 -17.98
N GLU A 787 -20.91 20.25 -16.96
CA GLU A 787 -21.83 19.11 -17.08
C GLU A 787 -23.01 19.40 -18.04
N CYS A 788 -23.65 20.57 -17.95
CA CYS A 788 -24.68 20.98 -18.92
C CYS A 788 -24.13 21.10 -20.36
N VAL A 789 -22.97 21.74 -20.54
CA VAL A 789 -22.36 21.93 -21.87
C VAL A 789 -21.87 20.59 -22.46
N GLU A 790 -21.39 19.66 -21.63
CA GLU A 790 -21.04 18.30 -22.06
C GLU A 790 -22.28 17.50 -22.49
N ALA A 791 -23.42 17.66 -21.81
CA ALA A 791 -24.69 17.06 -22.20
C ALA A 791 -25.24 17.67 -23.51
N GLU A 792 -25.20 18.99 -23.68
CA GLU A 792 -25.55 19.69 -24.93
C GLU A 792 -24.65 19.20 -26.08
N ALA A 793 -23.33 19.11 -25.86
CA ALA A 793 -22.38 18.60 -26.84
C ALA A 793 -22.51 17.10 -27.10
N ALA A 794 -22.99 16.29 -26.15
CA ALA A 794 -23.31 14.88 -26.36
C ALA A 794 -24.56 14.74 -27.25
N SER A 795 -25.62 15.50 -26.95
CA SER A 795 -26.85 15.55 -27.76
C SER A 795 -26.57 15.95 -29.21
N ALA A 796 -25.83 17.05 -29.43
CA ALA A 796 -25.44 17.48 -30.78
C ALA A 796 -24.59 16.45 -31.54
N ARG A 797 -23.82 15.60 -30.84
CA ARG A 797 -23.08 14.47 -31.43
C ARG A 797 -23.96 13.24 -31.68
N ALA A 798 -25.10 13.09 -31.02
CA ALA A 798 -26.10 12.06 -31.32
C ALA A 798 -26.92 12.48 -32.56
N ASP A 799 -27.42 13.72 -32.59
CA ASP A 799 -28.12 14.28 -33.76
C ASP A 799 -27.27 14.22 -35.03
N LEU A 800 -25.97 14.56 -34.95
CA LEU A 800 -25.05 14.46 -36.08
C LEU A 800 -24.87 13.01 -36.57
N ARG A 801 -24.84 12.02 -35.67
CA ARG A 801 -24.78 10.60 -36.05
C ARG A 801 -26.09 10.15 -36.72
N LEU A 802 -27.24 10.54 -36.19
CA LEU A 802 -28.55 10.24 -36.79
C LEU A 802 -28.72 10.90 -38.18
N ALA A 803 -28.18 12.10 -38.37
CA ALA A 803 -28.14 12.76 -39.67
C ALA A 803 -27.22 12.03 -40.67
N LEU A 804 -26.04 11.57 -40.22
CA LEU A 804 -25.12 10.78 -41.05
C LEU A 804 -25.69 9.40 -41.40
N GLN A 805 -26.33 8.73 -40.44
CA GLN A 805 -26.99 7.43 -40.68
C GLN A 805 -28.08 7.58 -41.74
N ARG A 806 -28.99 8.55 -41.60
CA ARG A 806 -30.02 8.83 -42.62
C ARG A 806 -29.45 9.13 -44.00
N ILE A 807 -28.26 9.73 -44.10
CA ILE A 807 -27.57 9.94 -45.38
C ILE A 807 -27.04 8.61 -45.95
N ALA A 808 -26.51 7.72 -45.11
CA ALA A 808 -26.08 6.39 -45.52
C ALA A 808 -27.26 5.50 -45.92
N ASP A 809 -28.35 5.48 -45.14
CA ASP A 809 -29.58 4.73 -45.43
C ASP A 809 -30.19 5.16 -46.79
N LEU A 810 -30.20 6.48 -47.06
CA LEU A 810 -30.65 7.04 -48.33
C LEU A 810 -29.69 6.74 -49.49
N GLN A 811 -28.39 6.51 -49.23
CA GLN A 811 -27.43 6.08 -50.26
C GLN A 811 -27.61 4.60 -50.59
N GLN A 812 -27.71 3.73 -49.58
CA GLN A 812 -27.99 2.31 -49.76
C GLN A 812 -29.33 2.07 -50.49
N ALA A 813 -30.39 2.81 -50.12
CA ALA A 813 -31.68 2.74 -50.79
C ALA A 813 -31.67 3.24 -52.26
N MET A 814 -30.62 3.94 -52.71
CA MET A 814 -30.41 4.25 -54.14
C MET A 814 -29.59 3.17 -54.86
N GLU A 815 -28.74 2.42 -54.15
CA GLU A 815 -27.94 1.33 -54.73
C GLU A 815 -28.74 0.01 -54.84
N GLU A 816 -29.65 -0.26 -53.90
CA GLU A 816 -30.53 -1.46 -53.92
C GLU A 816 -31.63 -1.42 -55.00
N GLY A 817 -31.79 -0.29 -55.71
CA GLY A 817 -32.81 -0.12 -56.74
C GLY A 817 -32.53 -0.82 -58.09
N ASP A 818 -31.29 -1.28 -58.33
CA ASP A 818 -30.80 -1.60 -59.69
C ASP A 818 -30.59 -3.11 -59.98
N SER A 819 -31.06 -4.02 -59.11
CA SER A 819 -30.99 -5.48 -59.36
C SER A 819 -32.08 -6.32 -58.69
N TYR A 820 -32.87 -7.06 -59.50
CA TYR A 820 -32.93 -8.54 -59.53
C TYR A 820 -34.18 -9.10 -60.27
N HIS A 821 -34.10 -10.36 -60.71
CA HIS A 821 -35.18 -11.15 -61.33
C HIS A 821 -34.93 -12.67 -61.11
N SER A 822 -36.01 -13.47 -61.13
CA SER A 822 -36.03 -14.95 -61.30
C SER A 822 -35.88 -15.88 -60.06
N ASP A 823 -36.92 -15.92 -59.22
CA ASP A 823 -37.82 -17.06 -58.93
C ASP A 823 -37.36 -18.50 -58.51
N SER A 824 -38.21 -19.10 -57.65
CA SER A 824 -38.61 -20.54 -57.55
C SER A 824 -37.72 -21.53 -56.74
N GLU A 825 -38.21 -22.42 -55.84
CA GLU A 825 -39.53 -22.55 -55.15
C GLU A 825 -39.48 -23.50 -53.89
N ASN A 826 -40.47 -23.33 -53.00
CA ASN A 826 -41.12 -24.32 -52.10
C ASN A 826 -40.54 -24.85 -50.75
N SER A 827 -41.51 -24.93 -49.81
CA SER A 827 -41.71 -25.92 -48.73
C SER A 827 -41.11 -25.73 -47.31
N ASP A 828 -41.74 -24.80 -46.59
CA ASP A 828 -42.62 -25.08 -45.43
C ASP A 828 -42.09 -25.05 -43.97
N SER A 829 -42.77 -24.21 -43.18
CA SER A 829 -42.86 -24.13 -41.71
C SER A 829 -41.61 -23.80 -40.87
N SER A 830 -41.76 -22.73 -40.07
CA SER A 830 -41.17 -22.54 -38.74
C SER A 830 -39.65 -22.68 -38.56
N ILE A 831 -38.92 -21.56 -38.68
CA ILE A 831 -38.43 -20.83 -37.48
C ILE A 831 -37.89 -19.42 -37.85
N ASP A 832 -37.88 -18.55 -36.85
CA ASP A 832 -37.14 -17.28 -36.79
C ASP A 832 -35.62 -17.45 -37.01
N SER A 833 -34.97 -16.41 -37.52
CA SER A 833 -33.52 -16.27 -37.77
C SER A 833 -33.25 -14.80 -38.11
N VAL A 834 -33.30 -13.88 -37.15
CA VAL A 834 -32.20 -13.55 -36.23
C VAL A 834 -30.80 -13.86 -36.79
N SER A 835 -30.34 -12.99 -37.69
CA SER A 835 -28.94 -12.90 -38.09
C SER A 835 -28.07 -12.31 -36.97
N GLU A 836 -27.53 -13.20 -36.13
CA GLU A 836 -26.14 -13.20 -35.63
C GLU A 836 -25.30 -11.91 -35.85
N VAL A 837 -25.55 -10.85 -35.06
CA VAL A 837 -24.53 -9.87 -34.62
C VAL A 837 -24.85 -9.53 -33.16
N ASN A 838 -24.35 -10.32 -32.21
CA ASN A 838 -23.03 -10.20 -31.60
C ASN A 838 -22.89 -9.03 -30.58
N TYR A 839 -23.20 -9.38 -29.33
CA TYR A 839 -22.60 -8.89 -28.08
C TYR A 839 -22.70 -7.39 -27.70
N HIS A 840 -23.41 -7.19 -26.57
CA HIS A 840 -23.01 -6.37 -25.42
C HIS A 840 -23.16 -4.84 -25.46
N SER A 841 -24.07 -4.39 -24.59
CA SER A 841 -23.71 -3.41 -23.56
C SER A 841 -24.32 -3.83 -22.20
N PRO A 842 -23.89 -3.25 -21.07
CA PRO A 842 -24.03 -3.90 -19.76
C PRO A 842 -25.31 -3.54 -18.99
N THR A 843 -25.81 -4.51 -18.22
CA THR A 843 -27.00 -4.44 -17.36
C THR A 843 -26.98 -3.34 -16.33
N LYS A 844 -28.18 -2.80 -16.08
CA LYS A 844 -28.47 -1.62 -15.29
C LYS A 844 -30.01 -1.68 -14.93
N ILE A 845 -30.69 -1.22 -13.84
CA ILE A 845 -30.49 -0.43 -12.57
C ILE A 845 -31.49 -0.80 -11.42
N SER A 846 -31.28 -0.16 -10.25
CA SER A 846 -32.23 0.35 -9.21
C SER A 846 -33.09 -0.66 -8.44
N SER A 847 -32.83 -0.91 -7.14
CA SER A 847 -32.87 0.07 -6.03
C SER A 847 -34.19 0.86 -6.04
N LEU A 848 -35.25 0.40 -5.37
CA LEU A 848 -35.43 0.40 -3.90
C LEU A 848 -36.62 -0.55 -3.56
N ARG A 849 -36.85 -1.12 -2.35
CA ARG A 849 -36.15 -1.20 -1.06
C ARG A 849 -36.98 -2.05 -0.08
N ALA A 850 -36.42 -3.08 0.58
CA ALA A 850 -37.15 -3.84 1.62
C ALA A 850 -36.27 -4.44 2.76
N ARG A 851 -35.74 -3.57 3.62
CA ARG A 851 -35.44 -3.74 5.07
C ARG A 851 -35.55 -5.17 5.69
N SER A 852 -34.43 -5.79 6.04
CA SER A 852 -34.12 -6.37 7.37
C SER A 852 -32.76 -7.10 7.36
N GLY A 853 -32.17 -7.37 8.54
CA GLY A 853 -30.98 -8.22 8.69
C GLY A 853 -29.67 -7.49 9.00
N GLU A 854 -28.91 -8.07 9.93
CA GLU A 854 -27.73 -7.57 10.64
C GLU A 854 -26.43 -7.37 9.82
N THR A 855 -25.42 -6.78 10.49
CA THR A 855 -23.97 -6.97 10.29
C THR A 855 -23.45 -7.28 8.86
N ASN A 856 -23.01 -6.23 8.15
CA ASN A 856 -21.67 -6.15 7.52
C ASN A 856 -21.30 -7.13 6.34
N GLY A 857 -20.16 -6.98 5.63
CA GLY A 857 -19.16 -5.90 5.63
C GLY A 857 -17.95 -6.11 4.69
N THR A 858 -16.73 -6.07 5.23
CA THR A 858 -15.47 -5.76 4.53
C THR A 858 -14.86 -6.88 3.64
N GLY A 859 -14.82 -6.61 2.32
CA GLY A 859 -13.75 -7.07 1.41
C GLY A 859 -13.80 -8.55 0.97
N THR A 860 -12.96 -8.99 0.01
CA THR A 860 -11.86 -8.30 -0.70
C THR A 860 -11.66 -8.82 -2.15
N ASN A 861 -10.78 -8.16 -2.91
CA ASN A 861 -10.09 -8.60 -4.15
C ASN A 861 -10.90 -8.65 -5.48
N GLY A 862 -10.29 -8.42 -6.65
CA GLY A 862 -8.94 -7.90 -6.95
C GLY A 862 -8.14 -8.71 -7.99
N SER A 863 -7.18 -8.07 -8.67
CA SER A 863 -5.98 -8.67 -9.31
C SER A 863 -4.98 -7.56 -9.64
N SER A 864 -3.65 -7.65 -9.48
CA SER A 864 -2.68 -8.76 -9.48
C SER A 864 -2.14 -9.14 -10.86
N THR A 865 -0.84 -8.88 -11.08
CA THR A 865 0.02 -9.75 -11.90
C THR A 865 1.46 -9.67 -11.39
N THR A 866 2.17 -10.79 -11.44
CA THR A 866 3.48 -11.00 -10.80
C THR A 866 4.63 -10.81 -11.80
N LEU A 867 5.83 -10.47 -11.32
CA LEU A 867 7.09 -10.98 -11.91
C LEU A 867 8.20 -11.07 -10.84
N CYS A 868 9.22 -11.89 -11.13
CA CYS A 868 10.07 -12.50 -10.11
C CYS A 868 11.46 -11.87 -9.99
N ILE A 869 12.05 -11.93 -8.78
CA ILE A 869 13.51 -11.86 -8.57
C ILE A 869 13.95 -13.12 -7.78
N ARG A 870 15.20 -13.53 -8.02
CA ARG A 870 15.75 -14.88 -7.81
C ARG A 870 16.59 -14.97 -6.53
N GLU A 871 16.50 -16.09 -5.81
CA GLU A 871 17.44 -16.42 -4.71
C GLU A 871 18.85 -16.63 -5.26
N GLU A 872 19.87 -16.10 -4.57
CA GLU A 872 21.19 -16.71 -4.51
C GLU A 872 21.65 -16.76 -3.04
N LYS A 873 22.32 -17.87 -2.68
CA LYS A 873 22.86 -18.16 -1.34
C LYS A 873 24.38 -18.20 -1.47
N GLU A 874 25.11 -17.70 -0.48
CA GLU A 874 25.92 -18.57 0.38
C GLU A 874 26.78 -17.85 1.45
N ASN A 875 27.16 -18.64 2.46
CA ASN A 875 28.38 -18.58 3.27
C ASN A 875 28.84 -17.25 3.92
N THR A 876 28.62 -17.19 5.24
CA THR A 876 29.57 -16.53 6.14
C THR A 876 30.79 -17.42 6.38
N PRO A 877 31.97 -16.82 6.59
CA PRO A 877 32.95 -17.37 7.53
C PRO A 877 33.24 -16.38 8.68
N ARG A 878 33.95 -16.87 9.70
CA ARG A 878 34.24 -16.16 10.97
C ARG A 878 35.74 -16.27 11.27
N ILE A 879 36.27 -15.38 12.13
CA ILE A 879 37.67 -15.35 12.61
C ILE A 879 38.59 -14.76 11.49
N THR A 880 39.52 -13.82 11.71
CA THR A 880 40.44 -13.62 12.85
C THR A 880 40.73 -12.14 13.12
N LEU A 881 41.07 -11.79 14.37
CA LEU A 881 41.76 -10.53 14.71
C LEU A 881 43.26 -10.82 14.92
N THR A 882 44.14 -10.01 14.33
CA THR A 882 45.59 -10.08 14.50
C THR A 882 46.17 -8.72 14.91
N THR A 883 47.12 -8.72 15.85
CA THR A 883 47.57 -7.52 16.59
C THR A 883 49.02 -7.11 16.29
N SER A 884 49.27 -5.82 16.04
CA SER A 884 50.61 -5.19 16.12
C SER A 884 50.53 -3.65 15.91
N SER A 885 51.38 -2.78 16.46
CA SER A 885 52.30 -2.89 17.62
C SER A 885 52.98 -1.54 17.95
N SER A 886 52.78 -0.99 19.16
CA SER A 886 53.63 -0.01 19.91
C SER A 886 52.78 0.56 21.05
N GLY A 887 53.12 0.58 22.35
CA GLY A 887 54.41 0.68 23.04
C GLY A 887 54.52 2.10 23.65
N SER A 888 54.81 2.37 24.93
CA SER A 888 55.20 1.56 26.12
C SER A 888 54.60 2.22 27.39
N VAL A 889 54.57 1.66 28.61
CA VAL A 889 55.66 1.51 29.62
C VAL A 889 55.11 0.74 30.85
N THR A 890 56.00 0.20 31.70
CA THR A 890 55.82 -0.48 33.01
C THR A 890 54.72 0.12 33.95
N SER A 891 54.12 -0.62 34.91
CA SER A 891 54.80 -1.51 35.88
C SER A 891 53.92 -2.52 36.66
N SER A 892 54.55 -3.66 36.99
CA SER A 892 54.45 -4.46 38.24
C SER A 892 53.11 -5.06 38.76
N ARG A 893 53.13 -6.41 38.78
CA ARG A 893 52.70 -7.34 39.87
C ARG A 893 51.23 -7.81 39.95
N SER A 894 51.09 -9.13 39.80
CA SER A 894 49.93 -10.00 40.09
C SER A 894 50.13 -10.70 41.46
N PRO A 895 49.36 -11.73 41.92
CA PRO A 895 48.23 -12.44 41.29
C PRO A 895 47.02 -12.81 42.21
N THR A 896 46.05 -13.55 41.63
CA THR A 896 45.30 -14.72 42.16
C THR A 896 43.76 -14.64 42.21
N LYS A 897 43.11 -15.75 41.79
CA LYS A 897 41.89 -16.40 42.35
C LYS A 897 40.55 -15.60 42.40
N GLU A 898 39.35 -16.19 42.32
CA GLU A 898 38.88 -17.54 41.92
C GLU A 898 37.35 -17.54 41.68
N ARG A 899 36.80 -18.68 41.25
CA ARG A 899 35.41 -19.19 41.44
C ARG A 899 34.19 -18.32 41.07
N SER A 900 33.50 -18.83 40.06
CA SER A 900 32.04 -18.88 39.94
C SER A 900 31.30 -19.45 41.17
N GLU A 901 30.15 -18.86 41.51
CA GLU A 901 28.95 -19.53 42.05
C GLU A 901 27.73 -18.87 41.36
N SER A 902 26.69 -19.50 40.77
CA SER A 902 26.05 -20.83 40.90
C SER A 902 25.03 -20.98 42.03
N ARG A 903 23.78 -20.51 41.82
CA ARG A 903 22.59 -20.90 42.60
C ARG A 903 21.27 -20.56 41.87
N ALA A 904 20.12 -21.18 42.20
CA ALA A 904 19.69 -22.54 41.82
C ALA A 904 18.28 -22.87 42.40
N SER A 905 17.43 -23.58 41.63
CA SER A 905 16.07 -24.11 42.02
C SER A 905 14.97 -23.05 42.19
N SER A 906 13.66 -23.33 42.02
CA SER A 906 12.87 -24.59 41.88
C SER A 906 11.79 -24.43 40.78
N ARG A 907 11.23 -25.43 40.07
CA ARG A 907 10.31 -26.54 40.48
C ARG A 907 9.13 -26.09 41.35
N ILE A 908 7.87 -26.53 41.15
CA ILE A 908 7.21 -27.56 40.31
C ILE A 908 5.85 -27.00 39.79
N THR A 909 4.93 -27.63 39.02
CA THR A 909 4.55 -29.05 38.72
C THR A 909 4.10 -29.24 37.26
N ASN A 910 4.06 -30.49 36.77
CA ASN A 910 3.20 -30.94 35.66
C ASN A 910 2.06 -31.85 36.21
N GLY A 911 1.05 -32.12 35.40
CA GLY A 911 0.06 -33.20 35.59
C GLY A 911 -0.15 -33.97 34.28
N ASP A 912 -0.51 -35.25 34.38
CA ASP A 912 -0.51 -36.21 33.26
C ASP A 912 -1.91 -36.47 32.67
N ASP A 913 -1.95 -36.91 31.40
CA ASP A 913 -3.16 -37.37 30.70
C ASP A 913 -3.64 -38.76 31.19
N SER A 914 -4.94 -39.04 31.07
CA SER A 914 -5.49 -40.41 31.06
C SER A 914 -6.90 -40.46 30.47
N ASN A 915 -7.10 -41.35 29.48
CA ASN A 915 -8.33 -42.02 29.03
C ASN A 915 -9.63 -41.23 28.84
N GLY A 916 -10.26 -41.41 27.67
CA GLY A 916 -11.71 -41.28 27.51
C GLY A 916 -12.35 -42.66 27.27
N GLU A 917 -13.62 -42.82 27.62
CA GLU A 917 -14.49 -43.88 27.09
C GLU A 917 -15.97 -43.42 27.09
N SER A 918 -16.86 -44.17 26.45
CA SER A 918 -18.22 -43.74 26.08
C SER A 918 -19.28 -44.02 27.17
N SER A 919 -20.35 -43.20 27.25
CA SER A 919 -21.74 -43.65 26.99
C SER A 919 -22.81 -42.59 27.35
N TYR A 920 -23.96 -42.68 26.65
CA TYR A 920 -25.27 -42.06 26.88
C TYR A 920 -25.54 -40.60 26.44
N ALA A 921 -26.74 -40.46 25.85
CA ALA A 921 -27.36 -39.28 25.21
C ALA A 921 -26.71 -38.85 23.89
#